data_AF-A0A3C1Y6S7-F1
#
_entry.id   AF-A0A3C1Y6S7-F1
#
_cell.length_a   1.000
_cell.length_b   1.000
_cell.length_c   1.000
_cell.angle_alpha   90.00
_cell.angle_beta   90.00
_cell.angle_gamma   90.00
#
_symmetry.space_group_name_H-M   'P 1'
#
loop_
_entity.id
_entity.type
_entity.pdbx_description
1 polymer ?
#
loop_
_entity_poly.entity_id
_entity_poly.type
_entity_poly.pdbx_seq_one_letter_code
_entity_poly.pdbx_strand_id
1 'polypeptide(L)'
;MLPKIFSLSAMAAAAFGMQAGVVQVGSGSYSDQFPGTDSAGRNGYISVSPAVSGEAAGRPVPTNDWWSSELVKPHGDTMFNYPLAFRPQDDGLVIIKNMTMQGLNMGDTPLKIGLEGLNCTATTVSGHSDWTVTLSWGDMEATMGQGMPFTYFTRRGDADVTVSAMGTLSAEGNILFVSGSYNGADYAVYAPAGSTWRINGVTATTDLAGKDYFSAVMLPGGGDSKATARQWSKYAFVFPADTRADFSYDSQRGEVETTYSVTPDVKEGTSSDFLFGLLPHHWGNLKGSYSFESGTYQTVRGELRMLGGREFKTSLQFHGVLPTLPEPDAATGFSKEELNSLMNAVNNNDGLSDWTDSYNDGQLLNRLVQTARIARQTGNDALFQALFNKIKARVENWLTYSPGEIAFMFYYHKPWTTMLGYPAGHGQDTNINDHHFHWGYLIHAAAFLEQYEPGWKSRFGGIIDLLVRDAASADRNDTMFPYLRNFSPYAGHCWANGTASIGTGNDQESTSESMQFNCSLIHWGEISGNVALRDLGIYLYVTELSAVEEYWFDVHHRVLPSDYRYAAVSRVFTNSYDSENFWGAGIEGSYGIQLYPVHGGSFYLVHDRDFAGRLWNSMTSLTGILQNEENGNIWYDSWARYYAMLEPESGVEFYKGCTQLGKKFGESQAQTYHWVYSLASYGAPLQDVTADHPLAVVFEKNGVRTYCAQNYGDTPLEVAFSDGFSFSVAPGEMQTAVSGEPLPQAPTATITADPATCKAGEEVTFTAVIDGGDYEVSSAVIKVNGEEISTAVLSRAAAGSYSAKWTAASAGVHTVHAEIIAGGKVFASRPVSYTVESAEPEIPDNPVTPGPGGSSEVEHTFTADDSQEGVFYAGYSIGFMYDSGNSTVTVSAQFQDESLYPGWVTPRLFNYLGSPFENPMTGSFADGYTHTFIGASPGDRYEVAVKAIFANLDGKGGMGVTPRVSYVVPVVTSVGGAEIARHGEIRVWTAAGVPAGCFDAGIGMEQLKSQLSPGIYIMRTRLDDGSIQSSKLVVR
;
A
#
# COMPACT_ATOMS: atom_id res chain seq x y z
N MET A 1 52.88 14.42 -59.96
CA MET A 1 51.72 13.50 -59.84
C MET A 1 52.27 12.17 -59.35
N LEU A 2 52.02 11.82 -58.08
CA LEU A 2 52.45 10.56 -57.46
C LEU A 2 51.31 10.06 -56.56
N PRO A 3 50.98 8.75 -56.57
CA PRO A 3 49.86 8.21 -55.82
C PRO A 3 50.26 7.85 -54.38
N LYS A 4 49.30 8.02 -53.47
CA LYS A 4 49.42 7.83 -52.02
C LYS A 4 49.61 6.35 -51.65
N ILE A 5 50.55 6.14 -50.74
CA ILE A 5 50.83 4.89 -50.02
C ILE A 5 49.84 4.79 -48.84
N PHE A 6 49.14 3.67 -48.73
CA PHE A 6 48.42 3.26 -47.51
C PHE A 6 49.23 2.20 -46.78
N SER A 7 49.54 2.47 -45.51
CA SER A 7 50.23 1.58 -44.59
C SER A 7 49.20 0.69 -43.88
N LEU A 8 49.39 -0.63 -43.97
CA LEU A 8 48.65 -1.65 -43.23
C LEU A 8 49.07 -1.61 -41.74
N SER A 9 48.11 -1.48 -40.84
CA SER A 9 48.26 -1.87 -39.43
C SER A 9 47.21 -2.93 -39.11
N ALA A 10 47.68 -4.12 -38.75
CA ALA A 10 46.88 -5.30 -38.47
C ALA A 10 46.04 -5.10 -37.19
N MET A 11 44.73 -5.21 -37.32
CA MET A 11 43.81 -5.38 -36.20
C MET A 11 43.68 -6.87 -35.93
N ALA A 12 44.11 -7.31 -34.74
CA ALA A 12 43.83 -8.65 -34.26
C ALA A 12 42.32 -8.74 -33.95
N ALA A 13 41.56 -9.45 -34.78
CA ALA A 13 40.19 -9.82 -34.48
C ALA A 13 40.21 -10.90 -33.38
N ALA A 14 39.87 -10.51 -32.15
CA ALA A 14 39.50 -11.46 -31.13
C ALA A 14 38.16 -12.08 -31.52
N ALA A 15 38.18 -13.32 -32.00
CA ALA A 15 36.98 -14.11 -32.21
C ALA A 15 36.39 -14.45 -30.83
N PHE A 16 35.36 -13.73 -30.41
CA PHE A 16 34.52 -14.15 -29.29
C PHE A 16 33.75 -15.39 -29.74
N GLY A 17 34.08 -16.54 -29.15
CA GLY A 17 33.29 -17.75 -29.33
C GLY A 17 31.90 -17.54 -28.73
N MET A 18 30.87 -17.52 -29.57
CA MET A 18 29.49 -17.74 -29.11
C MET A 18 29.42 -19.17 -28.58
N GLN A 19 29.51 -19.33 -27.26
CA GLN A 19 29.17 -20.57 -26.60
C GLN A 19 27.66 -20.53 -26.31
N ALA A 20 26.90 -21.46 -26.88
CA ALA A 20 25.45 -21.50 -26.69
C ALA A 20 25.09 -21.48 -25.19
N GLY A 21 24.18 -20.60 -24.77
CA GLY A 21 23.76 -20.45 -23.38
C GLY A 21 24.33 -19.25 -22.62
N VAL A 22 25.37 -18.55 -23.11
CA VAL A 22 25.92 -17.34 -22.45
C VAL A 22 25.84 -16.14 -23.38
N VAL A 23 25.26 -15.04 -22.91
CA VAL A 23 25.26 -13.75 -23.62
C VAL A 23 26.09 -12.73 -22.85
N GLN A 24 27.17 -12.25 -23.49
CA GLN A 24 28.11 -11.28 -22.91
C GLN A 24 27.62 -9.85 -23.11
N VAL A 25 27.71 -9.03 -22.06
CA VAL A 25 27.34 -7.60 -22.04
C VAL A 25 28.43 -6.82 -21.31
N GLY A 26 29.40 -6.31 -22.07
CA GLY A 26 30.62 -5.74 -21.47
C GLY A 26 31.43 -6.83 -20.76
N SER A 27 31.69 -6.64 -19.47
CA SER A 27 32.27 -7.65 -18.58
C SER A 27 31.22 -8.46 -17.81
N GLY A 28 29.94 -8.09 -17.90
CA GLY A 28 28.84 -8.87 -17.35
C GLY A 28 28.30 -9.88 -18.37
N SER A 29 27.40 -10.74 -17.92
CA SER A 29 26.72 -11.69 -18.78
C SER A 29 25.46 -12.27 -18.14
N TYR A 30 24.56 -12.77 -18.98
CA TYR A 30 23.36 -13.50 -18.57
C TYR A 30 23.25 -14.80 -19.36
N SER A 31 22.42 -15.73 -18.89
CA SER A 31 22.07 -16.93 -19.65
C SER A 31 20.88 -16.68 -20.56
N ASP A 32 20.89 -17.23 -21.77
CA ASP A 32 19.70 -17.28 -22.64
C ASP A 32 19.07 -18.68 -22.70
N GLN A 33 19.46 -19.55 -21.76
CA GLN A 33 18.89 -20.88 -21.50
C GLN A 33 18.58 -21.03 -20.00
N PHE A 34 17.50 -21.74 -19.65
CA PHE A 34 17.18 -21.98 -18.25
C PHE A 34 18.36 -22.71 -17.57
N PRO A 35 18.92 -22.17 -16.47
CA PRO A 35 20.14 -22.72 -15.86
C PRO A 35 19.93 -24.06 -15.15
N GLY A 36 18.67 -24.44 -14.90
CA GLY A 36 18.32 -25.64 -14.14
C GLY A 36 18.01 -25.33 -12.68
N THR A 37 17.78 -26.39 -11.91
CA THR A 37 17.45 -26.32 -10.49
C THR A 37 18.54 -26.93 -9.64
N ASP A 38 18.57 -26.55 -8.37
CA ASP A 38 19.40 -27.24 -7.39
C ASP A 38 18.76 -28.57 -6.94
N SER A 39 19.39 -29.25 -5.96
CA SER A 39 18.88 -30.51 -5.41
C SER A 39 17.53 -30.39 -4.69
N ALA A 40 17.13 -29.18 -4.29
CA ALA A 40 15.84 -28.91 -3.66
C ALA A 40 14.77 -28.52 -4.69
N GLY A 41 15.10 -28.47 -5.99
CA GLY A 41 14.19 -28.07 -7.05
C GLY A 41 13.92 -26.56 -7.09
N ARG A 42 14.81 -25.75 -6.51
CA ARG A 42 14.70 -24.28 -6.50
C ARG A 42 15.10 -23.70 -7.85
N ASN A 43 14.51 -22.57 -8.22
CA ASN A 43 14.44 -21.93 -9.54
C ASN A 43 13.34 -22.50 -10.43
N GLY A 44 12.45 -21.65 -10.91
CA GLY A 44 11.43 -21.95 -11.91
C GLY A 44 11.39 -20.87 -12.98
N TYR A 45 10.37 -20.92 -13.82
CA TYR A 45 10.02 -19.84 -14.75
C TYR A 45 8.53 -20.03 -15.11
N ILE A 46 7.89 -18.97 -15.59
CA ILE A 46 6.53 -19.06 -16.11
C ILE A 46 6.46 -20.04 -17.29
N SER A 47 5.73 -21.14 -17.11
CA SER A 47 5.77 -22.30 -18.01
C SER A 47 4.73 -22.27 -19.13
N VAL A 48 3.73 -21.40 -19.03
CA VAL A 48 2.72 -21.18 -20.06
C VAL A 48 3.23 -20.20 -21.11
N SER A 49 2.76 -20.32 -22.35
CA SER A 49 3.03 -19.31 -23.38
C SER A 49 2.07 -18.13 -23.22
N PRO A 50 2.52 -16.89 -23.47
CA PRO A 50 1.66 -15.72 -23.38
C PRO A 50 0.55 -15.78 -24.44
N ALA A 51 -0.70 -15.55 -24.04
CA ALA A 51 -1.85 -15.53 -24.92
C ALA A 51 -1.97 -14.21 -25.70
N VAL A 52 -1.09 -14.03 -26.70
CA VAL A 52 -1.03 -12.83 -27.55
C VAL A 52 -1.39 -13.15 -29.00
N SER A 53 -1.95 -12.16 -29.69
CA SER A 53 -2.23 -12.18 -31.13
C SER A 53 -2.05 -10.77 -31.72
N GLY A 54 -2.45 -10.55 -32.97
CA GLY A 54 -2.46 -9.20 -33.58
C GLY A 54 -1.11 -8.48 -33.52
N GLU A 55 -1.13 -7.20 -33.17
CA GLU A 55 0.08 -6.38 -32.99
C GLU A 55 0.88 -6.79 -31.75
N ALA A 56 0.21 -7.23 -30.68
CA ALA A 56 0.85 -7.61 -29.42
C ALA A 56 1.81 -8.82 -29.60
N ALA A 57 1.50 -9.75 -30.50
CA ALA A 57 2.37 -10.89 -30.80
C ALA A 57 3.73 -10.51 -31.42
N GLY A 58 3.86 -9.28 -31.93
CA GLY A 58 5.11 -8.73 -32.47
C GLY A 58 5.89 -7.83 -31.51
N ARG A 59 5.42 -7.66 -30.27
CA ARG A 59 6.01 -6.78 -29.25
C ARG A 59 6.45 -7.60 -28.03
N PRO A 60 7.36 -7.08 -27.18
CA PRO A 60 7.60 -7.67 -25.86
C PRO A 60 6.30 -7.77 -25.05
N VAL A 61 6.17 -8.86 -24.29
CA VAL A 61 4.97 -9.21 -23.54
C VAL A 61 4.81 -8.24 -22.36
N PRO A 62 3.77 -7.40 -22.33
CA PRO A 62 3.46 -6.55 -21.18
C PRO A 62 2.94 -7.40 -20.03
N THR A 63 3.48 -7.22 -18.84
CA THR A 63 3.08 -7.91 -17.61
C THR A 63 2.82 -6.88 -16.53
N ASN A 64 2.39 -7.30 -15.33
CA ASN A 64 2.19 -6.39 -14.19
C ASN A 64 1.17 -5.28 -14.50
N ASP A 65 0.05 -5.64 -15.12
CA ASP A 65 -1.03 -4.72 -15.40
C ASP A 65 -2.39 -5.30 -14.98
N TRP A 66 -3.43 -4.47 -14.91
CA TRP A 66 -4.75 -4.83 -14.39
C TRP A 66 -5.49 -5.92 -15.19
N TRP A 67 -5.00 -6.24 -16.38
CA TRP A 67 -5.53 -7.24 -17.33
C TRP A 67 -4.58 -8.41 -17.58
N SER A 68 -3.42 -8.47 -16.91
CA SER A 68 -2.37 -9.45 -17.20
C SER A 68 -2.77 -10.92 -17.02
N SER A 69 -3.89 -11.21 -16.35
CA SER A 69 -4.42 -12.57 -16.21
C SER A 69 -4.85 -13.18 -17.55
N GLU A 70 -5.24 -12.35 -18.52
CA GLU A 70 -5.56 -12.75 -19.90
C GLU A 70 -4.38 -13.41 -20.61
N LEU A 71 -3.15 -13.10 -20.21
CA LEU A 71 -1.95 -13.65 -20.85
C LEU A 71 -1.67 -15.10 -20.45
N VAL A 72 -2.22 -15.56 -19.33
CA VAL A 72 -1.87 -16.85 -18.71
C VAL A 72 -3.04 -17.84 -18.64
N LYS A 73 -4.28 -17.35 -18.65
CA LYS A 73 -5.48 -18.17 -18.47
C LYS A 73 -6.43 -18.01 -19.65
N PRO A 74 -7.09 -19.08 -20.13
CA PRO A 74 -8.21 -18.95 -21.04
C PRO A 74 -9.26 -18.01 -20.46
N HIS A 75 -9.57 -16.91 -21.16
CA HIS A 75 -10.50 -15.85 -20.71
C HIS A 75 -10.09 -15.07 -19.46
N GLY A 76 -8.81 -15.17 -19.05
CA GLY A 76 -8.30 -14.47 -17.89
C GLY A 76 -9.08 -14.74 -16.59
N ASP A 77 -8.90 -13.84 -15.62
CA ASP A 77 -9.81 -13.69 -14.49
C ASP A 77 -10.68 -12.43 -14.72
N THR A 78 -11.47 -12.03 -13.73
CA THR A 78 -12.14 -10.73 -13.82
C THR A 78 -11.10 -9.60 -13.77
N MET A 79 -11.16 -8.70 -14.74
CA MET A 79 -10.29 -7.52 -14.82
C MET A 79 -11.05 -6.27 -14.35
N PHE A 80 -10.36 -5.34 -13.70
CA PHE A 80 -10.97 -4.14 -13.10
C PHE A 80 -10.31 -2.87 -13.61
N ASN A 81 -11.10 -1.97 -14.22
CA ASN A 81 -10.56 -0.76 -14.85
C ASN A 81 -10.93 0.55 -14.14
N TYR A 82 -11.87 0.50 -13.19
CA TYR A 82 -12.59 1.64 -12.62
C TYR A 82 -13.23 2.54 -13.71
N PRO A 83 -14.56 2.56 -13.87
CA PRO A 83 -15.56 2.11 -12.90
C PRO A 83 -16.11 0.69 -13.15
N LEU A 84 -15.56 -0.04 -14.13
CA LEU A 84 -16.07 -1.33 -14.59
C LEU A 84 -15.21 -2.50 -14.13
N ALA A 85 -15.84 -3.67 -14.16
CA ALA A 85 -15.17 -4.94 -14.27
C ALA A 85 -15.55 -5.65 -15.57
N PHE A 86 -14.62 -6.44 -16.09
CA PHE A 86 -14.74 -7.16 -17.35
C PHE A 86 -14.45 -8.64 -17.14
N ARG A 87 -15.22 -9.48 -17.81
CA ARG A 87 -15.00 -10.93 -17.80
C ARG A 87 -15.27 -11.54 -19.16
N PRO A 88 -14.23 -11.91 -19.91
CA PRO A 88 -14.38 -12.66 -21.15
C PRO A 88 -15.05 -14.03 -20.91
N GLN A 89 -15.81 -14.47 -21.90
CA GLN A 89 -16.48 -15.77 -21.95
C GLN A 89 -16.45 -16.28 -23.39
N ASP A 90 -16.79 -17.56 -23.59
CA ASP A 90 -16.76 -18.20 -24.91
C ASP A 90 -17.56 -17.43 -25.97
N ASP A 91 -18.69 -16.88 -25.58
CA ASP A 91 -19.66 -16.23 -26.47
C ASP A 91 -19.69 -14.70 -26.34
N GLY A 92 -18.71 -14.08 -25.66
CA GLY A 92 -18.55 -12.63 -25.65
C GLY A 92 -17.91 -12.04 -24.39
N LEU A 93 -18.08 -10.74 -24.21
CA LEU A 93 -17.57 -9.99 -23.06
C LEU A 93 -18.71 -9.65 -22.09
N VAL A 94 -18.51 -9.98 -20.81
CA VAL A 94 -19.38 -9.50 -19.73
C VAL A 94 -18.81 -8.20 -19.16
N ILE A 95 -19.66 -7.18 -19.06
CA ILE A 95 -19.39 -5.85 -18.49
C ILE A 95 -20.20 -5.70 -17.20
N ILE A 96 -19.53 -5.29 -16.13
CA ILE A 96 -20.07 -5.32 -14.77
C ILE A 96 -19.82 -3.98 -14.09
N LYS A 97 -20.88 -3.41 -13.50
CA LYS A 97 -20.74 -2.35 -12.50
C LYS A 97 -20.28 -3.01 -11.21
N ASN A 98 -19.02 -2.80 -10.88
CA ASN A 98 -18.42 -3.42 -9.73
C ASN A 98 -18.65 -2.61 -8.46
N MET A 99 -18.67 -3.27 -7.30
CA MET A 99 -18.58 -2.63 -6.00
C MET A 99 -17.21 -2.93 -5.37
N THR A 100 -16.73 -1.99 -4.56
CA THR A 100 -15.50 -2.15 -3.78
C THR A 100 -15.56 -3.46 -2.99
N MET A 101 -14.48 -4.26 -3.05
CA MET A 101 -14.35 -5.54 -2.35
C MET A 101 -15.40 -6.61 -2.71
N GLN A 102 -16.21 -6.41 -3.75
CA GLN A 102 -17.20 -7.39 -4.16
C GLN A 102 -16.54 -8.60 -4.83
N GLY A 103 -16.78 -9.79 -4.28
CA GLY A 103 -16.58 -11.05 -5.00
C GLY A 103 -17.66 -11.23 -6.07
N LEU A 104 -17.29 -11.62 -7.28
CA LEU A 104 -18.22 -11.75 -8.40
C LEU A 104 -18.61 -13.21 -8.66
N ASN A 105 -19.91 -13.49 -8.71
CA ASN A 105 -20.41 -14.81 -9.09
C ASN A 105 -20.17 -15.05 -10.60
N MET A 106 -19.62 -16.22 -10.92
CA MET A 106 -19.33 -16.60 -12.31
C MET A 106 -20.58 -16.75 -13.19
N GLY A 107 -21.76 -16.98 -12.59
CA GLY A 107 -23.03 -17.10 -13.30
C GLY A 107 -23.69 -15.76 -13.68
N ASP A 108 -23.31 -14.66 -13.04
CA ASP A 108 -23.99 -13.37 -13.25
C ASP A 108 -23.54 -12.74 -14.58
N THR A 109 -24.49 -12.37 -15.45
CA THR A 109 -24.22 -11.72 -16.75
C THR A 109 -24.91 -10.36 -16.85
N PRO A 110 -24.44 -9.34 -16.11
CA PRO A 110 -25.11 -8.03 -16.01
C PRO A 110 -25.38 -7.37 -17.36
N LEU A 111 -24.34 -7.29 -18.19
CA LEU A 111 -24.38 -6.92 -19.59
C LEU A 111 -23.38 -7.83 -20.30
N LYS A 112 -23.87 -8.71 -21.17
CA LYS A 112 -23.02 -9.53 -22.03
C LYS A 112 -23.20 -9.12 -23.48
N ILE A 113 -22.08 -8.92 -24.17
CA ILE A 113 -22.01 -8.47 -25.55
C ILE A 113 -21.20 -9.50 -26.34
N GLY A 114 -21.77 -10.01 -27.43
CA GLY A 114 -21.13 -11.00 -28.29
C GLY A 114 -21.61 -10.91 -29.73
N LEU A 115 -21.37 -11.98 -30.50
CA LEU A 115 -21.91 -12.17 -31.84
C LEU A 115 -22.74 -13.45 -31.91
N GLU A 116 -23.72 -13.51 -32.81
CA GLU A 116 -24.48 -14.74 -33.05
C GLU A 116 -23.55 -15.87 -33.49
N GLY A 117 -23.56 -16.99 -32.74
CA GLY A 117 -22.71 -18.14 -33.02
C GLY A 117 -21.25 -18.00 -32.55
N LEU A 118 -20.88 -16.91 -31.87
CA LEU A 118 -19.54 -16.76 -31.29
C LEU A 118 -19.30 -17.86 -30.25
N ASN A 119 -18.18 -18.56 -30.40
CA ASN A 119 -17.73 -19.57 -29.46
C ASN A 119 -16.22 -19.71 -29.55
N CYS A 120 -15.50 -19.00 -28.68
CA CYS A 120 -14.04 -18.99 -28.62
C CYS A 120 -13.59 -19.49 -27.25
N THR A 121 -12.87 -20.62 -27.17
CA THR A 121 -12.51 -21.23 -25.89
C THR A 121 -11.43 -20.47 -25.10
N ALA A 122 -10.80 -19.44 -25.69
CA ALA A 122 -9.84 -18.56 -25.04
C ALA A 122 -9.68 -17.25 -25.82
N THR A 123 -9.72 -16.12 -25.14
CA THR A 123 -9.29 -14.83 -25.67
C THR A 123 -7.77 -14.73 -25.81
N THR A 124 -7.33 -13.76 -26.61
CA THR A 124 -5.92 -13.32 -26.65
C THR A 124 -5.84 -11.81 -26.57
N VAL A 125 -4.72 -11.29 -26.07
CA VAL A 125 -4.38 -9.87 -26.14
C VAL A 125 -3.87 -9.57 -27.54
N SER A 126 -4.61 -8.78 -28.30
CA SER A 126 -4.31 -8.46 -29.71
C SER A 126 -3.60 -7.11 -29.91
N GLY A 127 -3.74 -6.21 -28.93
CA GLY A 127 -3.10 -4.89 -28.92
C GLY A 127 -3.21 -4.26 -27.53
N HIS A 128 -2.34 -3.31 -27.25
CA HIS A 128 -2.33 -2.50 -26.03
C HIS A 128 -1.58 -1.18 -26.27
N SER A 129 -1.81 -0.20 -25.41
CA SER A 129 -1.04 1.05 -25.31
C SER A 129 -0.85 1.39 -23.82
N ASP A 130 -0.53 2.63 -23.46
CA ASP A 130 -0.15 2.98 -22.07
C ASP A 130 -1.23 2.67 -21.01
N TRP A 131 -2.52 2.74 -21.35
CA TRP A 131 -3.59 2.37 -20.41
C TRP A 131 -4.79 1.65 -21.04
N THR A 132 -4.66 1.18 -22.29
CA THR A 132 -5.69 0.40 -22.98
C THR A 132 -5.20 -0.97 -23.40
N VAL A 133 -6.12 -1.92 -23.44
CA VAL A 133 -5.93 -3.30 -23.93
C VAL A 133 -7.05 -3.65 -24.91
N THR A 134 -6.72 -4.44 -25.93
CA THR A 134 -7.68 -4.99 -26.90
C THR A 134 -7.65 -6.51 -26.84
N LEU A 135 -8.77 -7.10 -26.42
CA LEU A 135 -8.96 -8.56 -26.39
C LEU A 135 -9.60 -9.06 -27.68
N SER A 136 -9.18 -10.21 -28.16
CA SER A 136 -9.69 -10.83 -29.40
C SER A 136 -10.27 -12.23 -29.15
N TRP A 137 -11.46 -12.44 -29.68
CA TRP A 137 -12.13 -13.75 -29.86
C TRP A 137 -11.97 -14.27 -31.30
N GLY A 138 -11.11 -13.64 -32.12
CA GLY A 138 -10.97 -13.91 -33.55
C GLY A 138 -11.96 -13.11 -34.41
N ASP A 139 -13.26 -13.39 -34.26
CA ASP A 139 -14.33 -12.71 -35.02
C ASP A 139 -14.84 -11.43 -34.34
N MET A 140 -14.46 -11.19 -33.10
CA MET A 140 -14.78 -9.98 -32.33
C MET A 140 -13.54 -9.49 -31.58
N GLU A 141 -13.36 -8.18 -31.52
CA GLU A 141 -12.37 -7.51 -30.68
C GLU A 141 -13.04 -6.49 -29.78
N ALA A 142 -12.53 -6.32 -28.56
CA ALA A 142 -13.00 -5.34 -27.58
C ALA A 142 -11.83 -4.56 -26.98
N THR A 143 -11.85 -3.24 -27.14
CA THR A 143 -10.87 -2.29 -26.59
C THR A 143 -11.44 -1.59 -25.34
N MET A 144 -10.66 -1.62 -24.27
CA MET A 144 -10.99 -1.08 -22.94
C MET A 144 -9.73 -0.54 -22.27
N GLY A 145 -9.87 0.26 -21.22
CA GLY A 145 -8.73 0.86 -20.52
C GLY A 145 -9.07 1.41 -19.15
N GLN A 146 -8.06 1.76 -18.35
CA GLN A 146 -8.28 2.31 -17.02
C GLN A 146 -8.99 3.66 -17.06
N GLY A 147 -9.88 3.90 -16.10
CA GLY A 147 -10.69 5.12 -16.04
C GLY A 147 -11.78 5.23 -17.12
N MET A 148 -11.91 4.25 -18.01
CA MET A 148 -12.83 4.33 -19.14
C MET A 148 -14.20 3.73 -18.80
N PRO A 149 -15.30 4.50 -18.89
CA PRO A 149 -16.65 3.95 -18.82
C PRO A 149 -17.12 3.32 -20.14
N PHE A 150 -16.42 3.60 -21.25
CA PHE A 150 -16.69 3.06 -22.58
C PHE A 150 -15.87 1.79 -22.86
N THR A 151 -16.48 0.86 -23.58
CA THR A 151 -15.85 -0.28 -24.24
C THR A 151 -16.18 -0.23 -25.72
N TYR A 152 -15.16 -0.36 -26.56
CA TYR A 152 -15.28 -0.23 -28.01
C TYR A 152 -15.09 -1.58 -28.67
N PHE A 153 -15.94 -1.91 -29.64
CA PHE A 153 -15.96 -3.22 -30.27
C PHE A 153 -15.83 -3.12 -31.78
N THR A 154 -15.11 -4.08 -32.35
CA THR A 154 -15.14 -4.37 -33.78
C THR A 154 -15.48 -5.83 -34.02
N ARG A 155 -16.18 -6.13 -35.12
CA ARG A 155 -16.47 -7.50 -35.56
C ARG A 155 -15.87 -7.78 -36.93
N ARG A 156 -15.65 -9.06 -37.23
CA ARG A 156 -15.32 -9.57 -38.56
C ARG A 156 -16.48 -10.41 -39.08
N GLY A 157 -16.81 -10.26 -40.37
CA GLY A 157 -17.95 -10.95 -40.98
C GLY A 157 -19.30 -10.25 -40.74
N ASP A 158 -20.38 -10.99 -40.95
CA ASP A 158 -21.76 -10.48 -40.99
C ASP A 158 -22.66 -10.98 -39.85
N ALA A 159 -22.15 -11.78 -38.91
CA ALA A 159 -22.89 -12.26 -37.74
C ALA A 159 -23.45 -11.10 -36.88
N ASP A 160 -24.74 -11.16 -36.55
CA ASP A 160 -25.43 -10.14 -35.77
C ASP A 160 -24.78 -9.95 -34.39
N VAL A 161 -24.68 -8.71 -33.92
CA VAL A 161 -24.29 -8.42 -32.53
C VAL A 161 -25.41 -8.88 -31.62
N THR A 162 -25.05 -9.58 -30.55
CA THR A 162 -25.97 -10.03 -29.50
C THR A 162 -25.67 -9.28 -28.21
N VAL A 163 -26.71 -8.75 -27.57
CA VAL A 163 -26.65 -8.14 -26.25
C VAL A 163 -27.64 -8.85 -25.34
N SER A 164 -27.19 -9.32 -24.19
CA SER A 164 -28.07 -9.83 -23.13
C SER A 164 -27.79 -9.12 -21.82
N ALA A 165 -28.82 -8.81 -21.03
CA ALA A 165 -28.64 -8.10 -19.76
C ALA A 165 -29.63 -8.56 -18.69
N MET A 166 -29.25 -8.44 -17.42
CA MET A 166 -30.15 -8.70 -16.29
C MET A 166 -31.23 -7.62 -16.12
N GLY A 167 -31.02 -6.42 -16.67
CA GLY A 167 -31.94 -5.28 -16.58
C GLY A 167 -33.00 -5.25 -17.68
N THR A 168 -33.72 -4.12 -17.77
CA THR A 168 -34.71 -3.87 -18.82
C THR A 168 -34.07 -3.28 -20.07
N LEU A 169 -34.40 -3.85 -21.23
CA LEU A 169 -33.94 -3.35 -22.53
C LEU A 169 -34.99 -2.45 -23.19
N SER A 170 -34.55 -1.31 -23.73
CA SER A 170 -35.35 -0.46 -24.62
C SER A 170 -34.45 0.18 -25.68
N ALA A 171 -34.98 0.60 -26.83
CA ALA A 171 -34.16 1.21 -27.88
C ALA A 171 -34.80 2.49 -28.43
N GLU A 172 -33.96 3.45 -28.81
CA GLU A 172 -34.34 4.64 -29.58
C GLU A 172 -33.39 4.76 -30.77
N GLY A 173 -33.87 4.40 -31.96
CA GLY A 173 -33.04 4.35 -33.17
C GLY A 173 -31.89 3.33 -33.02
N ASN A 174 -30.66 3.82 -33.11
CA ASN A 174 -29.43 3.04 -33.04
C ASN A 174 -28.86 2.90 -31.61
N ILE A 175 -29.52 3.47 -30.60
CA ILE A 175 -29.11 3.38 -29.19
C ILE A 175 -29.99 2.35 -28.48
N LEU A 176 -29.36 1.34 -27.88
CA LEU A 176 -29.98 0.40 -26.94
C LEU A 176 -29.69 0.87 -25.52
N PHE A 177 -30.73 1.04 -24.71
CA PHE A 177 -30.64 1.35 -23.29
C PHE A 177 -30.86 0.09 -22.46
N VAL A 178 -30.01 -0.10 -21.47
CA VAL A 178 -30.13 -1.12 -20.44
C VAL A 178 -30.36 -0.38 -19.12
N SER A 179 -31.49 -0.63 -18.46
CA SER A 179 -31.82 0.05 -17.21
C SER A 179 -31.98 -0.93 -16.04
N GLY A 180 -31.44 -0.55 -14.88
CA GLY A 180 -31.56 -1.33 -13.65
C GLY A 180 -30.94 -2.72 -13.74
N SER A 181 -29.77 -2.82 -14.38
CA SER A 181 -28.98 -4.05 -14.37
C SER A 181 -28.31 -4.27 -13.00
N TYR A 182 -27.38 -5.22 -12.90
CA TYR A 182 -26.64 -5.57 -11.69
C TYR A 182 -26.09 -4.33 -10.97
N ASN A 183 -26.18 -4.32 -9.64
CA ASN A 183 -25.84 -3.17 -8.78
C ASN A 183 -26.53 -1.84 -9.18
N GLY A 184 -27.73 -1.93 -9.78
CA GLY A 184 -28.51 -0.79 -10.25
C GLY A 184 -27.83 -0.03 -11.40
N ALA A 185 -27.03 -0.72 -12.22
CA ALA A 185 -26.31 -0.10 -13.33
C ALA A 185 -27.22 0.19 -14.52
N ASP A 186 -27.03 1.36 -15.13
CA ASP A 186 -27.59 1.70 -16.43
C ASP A 186 -26.47 1.70 -17.48
N TYR A 187 -26.76 1.19 -18.66
CA TYR A 187 -25.83 1.18 -19.80
C TYR A 187 -26.50 1.70 -21.07
N ALA A 188 -25.69 2.15 -22.02
CA ALA A 188 -26.11 2.34 -23.40
C ALA A 188 -25.16 1.60 -24.36
N VAL A 189 -25.73 0.93 -25.36
CA VAL A 189 -24.99 0.30 -26.46
C VAL A 189 -25.34 1.04 -27.75
N TYR A 190 -24.31 1.54 -28.43
CA TYR A 190 -24.43 2.36 -29.63
C TYR A 190 -24.08 1.52 -30.86
N ALA A 191 -25.07 1.30 -31.73
CA ALA A 191 -24.86 0.78 -33.07
C ALA A 191 -24.68 1.95 -34.07
N PRO A 192 -24.04 1.76 -35.22
CA PRO A 192 -23.84 2.82 -36.20
C PRO A 192 -25.14 3.43 -36.73
N ALA A 193 -25.09 4.67 -37.21
CA ALA A 193 -26.24 5.33 -37.83
C ALA A 193 -26.89 4.46 -38.93
N GLY A 194 -28.23 4.33 -38.87
CA GLY A 194 -29.02 3.46 -39.74
C GLY A 194 -29.36 2.09 -39.14
N SER A 195 -28.68 1.69 -38.06
CA SER A 195 -28.95 0.43 -37.35
C SER A 195 -30.27 0.50 -36.57
N THR A 196 -30.87 -0.67 -36.36
CA THR A 196 -32.02 -0.85 -35.46
C THR A 196 -31.77 -2.04 -34.54
N TRP A 197 -32.39 -2.02 -33.35
CA TRP A 197 -32.29 -3.09 -32.37
C TRP A 197 -33.56 -3.95 -32.36
N ARG A 198 -33.38 -5.27 -32.46
CA ARG A 198 -34.44 -6.28 -32.34
C ARG A 198 -34.42 -6.84 -30.92
N ILE A 199 -35.31 -6.36 -30.06
CA ILE A 199 -35.39 -6.77 -28.64
C ILE A 199 -36.35 -7.96 -28.46
N ASN A 200 -35.88 -8.98 -27.76
CA ASN A 200 -36.67 -10.14 -27.32
C ASN A 200 -36.40 -10.43 -25.84
N GLY A 201 -37.28 -9.93 -24.96
CA GLY A 201 -37.12 -10.03 -23.52
C GLY A 201 -35.84 -9.34 -23.04
N VAL A 202 -34.93 -10.13 -22.47
CA VAL A 202 -33.63 -9.70 -21.93
C VAL A 202 -32.50 -9.74 -22.95
N THR A 203 -32.82 -9.99 -24.22
CA THR A 203 -31.85 -10.04 -25.33
C THR A 203 -32.18 -9.03 -26.41
N ALA A 204 -31.17 -8.50 -27.09
CA ALA A 204 -31.30 -7.65 -28.26
C ALA A 204 -30.27 -8.02 -29.32
N THR A 205 -30.64 -7.87 -30.60
CA THR A 205 -29.75 -8.09 -31.74
C THR A 205 -29.74 -6.92 -32.71
N THR A 206 -28.62 -6.75 -33.42
CA THR A 206 -28.51 -5.80 -34.52
C THR A 206 -27.49 -6.27 -35.56
N ASP A 207 -27.77 -6.00 -36.82
CA ASP A 207 -26.86 -6.27 -37.96
C ASP A 207 -25.85 -5.14 -38.20
N LEU A 208 -25.85 -4.12 -37.32
CA LEU A 208 -25.06 -2.89 -37.40
C LEU A 208 -25.24 -2.13 -38.73
N ALA A 209 -26.38 -2.33 -39.42
CA ALA A 209 -26.60 -1.84 -40.78
C ALA A 209 -25.47 -2.22 -41.75
N GLY A 210 -24.87 -3.40 -41.56
CA GLY A 210 -23.78 -3.92 -42.39
C GLY A 210 -22.40 -3.34 -42.09
N LYS A 211 -22.25 -2.54 -41.02
CA LYS A 211 -20.94 -2.04 -40.55
C LYS A 211 -20.32 -2.98 -39.51
N ASP A 212 -19.11 -2.66 -39.07
CA ASP A 212 -18.24 -3.53 -38.29
C ASP A 212 -17.81 -2.97 -36.93
N TYR A 213 -18.36 -1.82 -36.50
CA TYR A 213 -18.01 -1.15 -35.24
C TYR A 213 -19.24 -0.84 -34.39
N PHE A 214 -19.08 -0.88 -33.07
CA PHE A 214 -20.10 -0.49 -32.09
C PHE A 214 -19.44 -0.25 -30.72
N SER A 215 -20.16 0.32 -29.75
CA SER A 215 -19.61 0.57 -28.41
C SER A 215 -20.66 0.41 -27.32
N ALA A 216 -20.20 0.24 -26.08
CA ALA A 216 -21.04 0.26 -24.89
C ALA A 216 -20.46 1.24 -23.87
N VAL A 217 -21.33 1.87 -23.07
CA VAL A 217 -20.94 2.72 -21.95
C VAL A 217 -21.78 2.39 -20.73
N MET A 218 -21.15 2.37 -19.56
CA MET A 218 -21.90 2.46 -18.31
C MET A 218 -22.21 3.91 -17.98
N LEU A 219 -23.46 4.22 -17.67
CA LEU A 219 -23.90 5.59 -17.41
C LEU A 219 -23.72 5.93 -15.92
N PRO A 220 -23.38 7.18 -15.58
CA PRO A 220 -23.22 7.61 -14.20
C PRO A 220 -24.58 7.60 -13.48
N GLY A 221 -24.57 7.26 -12.19
CA GLY A 221 -25.79 7.22 -11.37
C GLY A 221 -26.29 8.61 -10.96
N GLY A 222 -27.55 8.68 -10.48
CA GLY A 222 -28.11 9.88 -9.84
C GLY A 222 -28.73 10.92 -10.78
N GLY A 223 -28.90 10.61 -12.08
CA GLY A 223 -29.52 11.51 -13.07
C GLY A 223 -30.39 10.78 -14.11
N ASP A 224 -30.79 11.48 -15.18
CA ASP A 224 -31.48 10.88 -16.33
C ASP A 224 -30.47 10.17 -17.25
N SER A 225 -30.27 8.88 -17.01
CA SER A 225 -29.36 8.02 -17.76
C SER A 225 -29.60 8.08 -19.28
N LYS A 226 -30.86 8.17 -19.73
CA LYS A 226 -31.16 8.24 -21.17
C LYS A 226 -30.74 9.58 -21.76
N ALA A 227 -30.93 10.68 -21.03
CA ALA A 227 -30.44 11.99 -21.46
C ALA A 227 -28.89 12.00 -21.54
N THR A 228 -28.21 11.45 -20.54
CA THR A 228 -26.75 11.32 -20.54
C THR A 228 -26.25 10.48 -21.70
N ALA A 229 -26.86 9.33 -21.98
CA ALA A 229 -26.52 8.49 -23.13
C ALA A 229 -26.66 9.25 -24.47
N ARG A 230 -27.73 10.03 -24.64
CA ARG A 230 -27.89 10.87 -25.85
C ARG A 230 -26.77 11.91 -25.95
N GLN A 231 -26.41 12.57 -24.84
CA GLN A 231 -25.30 13.54 -24.80
C GLN A 231 -23.95 12.89 -25.11
N TRP A 232 -23.70 11.69 -24.59
CA TRP A 232 -22.43 10.98 -24.75
C TRP A 232 -22.31 10.20 -26.07
N SER A 233 -23.35 10.18 -26.90
CA SER A 233 -23.29 9.59 -28.25
C SER A 233 -22.17 10.19 -29.12
N LYS A 234 -21.73 11.44 -28.85
CA LYS A 234 -20.57 12.07 -29.51
C LYS A 234 -19.24 11.36 -29.26
N TYR A 235 -19.14 10.55 -28.20
CA TYR A 235 -17.94 9.78 -27.82
C TYR A 235 -18.01 8.33 -28.32
N ALA A 236 -19.21 7.84 -28.66
CA ALA A 236 -19.47 6.41 -28.89
C ALA A 236 -18.69 5.79 -30.05
N PHE A 237 -18.20 6.59 -31.00
CA PHE A 237 -17.48 6.12 -32.18
C PHE A 237 -16.09 6.73 -32.31
N VAL A 238 -15.54 7.28 -31.22
CA VAL A 238 -14.18 7.80 -31.14
C VAL A 238 -13.32 6.75 -30.42
N PHE A 239 -12.82 5.76 -31.17
CA PHE A 239 -12.07 4.66 -30.59
C PHE A 239 -10.64 5.12 -30.25
N PRO A 240 -10.02 4.64 -29.15
CA PRO A 240 -8.65 5.00 -28.80
C PRO A 240 -7.67 4.11 -29.57
N ALA A 241 -7.17 4.58 -30.72
CA ALA A 241 -6.18 3.83 -31.51
C ALA A 241 -4.81 3.76 -30.82
N ASP A 242 -4.45 4.80 -30.06
CA ASP A 242 -3.24 4.82 -29.23
C ASP A 242 -3.49 5.72 -28.02
N THR A 243 -2.87 5.39 -26.89
CA THR A 243 -2.90 6.18 -25.66
C THR A 243 -1.50 6.38 -25.12
N ARG A 244 -1.19 7.62 -24.70
CA ARG A 244 0.16 8.00 -24.26
C ARG A 244 0.15 8.91 -23.06
N ALA A 245 0.94 8.57 -22.06
CA ALA A 245 1.35 9.43 -20.96
C ALA A 245 2.79 9.86 -21.24
N ASP A 246 2.95 11.03 -21.87
CA ASP A 246 4.26 11.59 -22.16
C ASP A 246 4.61 12.63 -21.10
N PHE A 247 5.81 12.55 -20.53
CA PHE A 247 6.24 13.42 -19.43
C PHE A 247 7.41 14.33 -19.84
N SER A 248 7.59 15.40 -19.08
CA SER A 248 8.76 16.26 -19.13
C SER A 248 9.12 16.76 -17.73
N TYR A 249 10.42 16.85 -17.45
CA TYR A 249 10.94 17.39 -16.20
C TYR A 249 11.63 18.73 -16.45
N ASP A 250 11.13 19.79 -15.82
CA ASP A 250 11.80 21.09 -15.76
C ASP A 250 12.71 21.11 -14.54
N SER A 251 13.99 20.83 -14.76
CA SER A 251 14.97 20.78 -13.68
C SER A 251 15.11 22.12 -12.94
N GLN A 252 14.86 23.27 -13.58
CA GLN A 252 14.99 24.57 -12.91
C GLN A 252 13.89 24.83 -11.88
N ARG A 253 12.72 24.21 -12.09
CA ARG A 253 11.55 24.37 -11.21
C ARG A 253 11.32 23.16 -10.33
N GLY A 254 11.90 22.01 -10.68
CA GLY A 254 11.53 20.71 -10.13
C GLY A 254 10.16 20.21 -10.62
N GLU A 255 9.58 20.82 -11.65
CA GLU A 255 8.22 20.51 -12.11
C GLU A 255 8.23 19.31 -13.07
N VAL A 256 7.33 18.35 -12.86
CA VAL A 256 7.04 17.26 -13.80
C VAL A 256 5.67 17.50 -14.40
N GLU A 257 5.62 17.75 -15.70
CA GLU A 257 4.37 17.81 -16.46
C GLU A 257 4.17 16.48 -17.19
N THR A 258 3.00 15.87 -17.01
CA THR A 258 2.58 14.67 -17.75
C THR A 258 1.37 15.01 -18.61
N THR A 259 1.48 14.74 -19.92
CA THR A 259 0.38 14.88 -20.88
C THR A 259 -0.20 13.51 -21.19
N TYR A 260 -1.45 13.29 -20.83
CA TYR A 260 -2.23 12.11 -21.17
C TYR A 260 -3.00 12.41 -22.45
N SER A 261 -2.68 11.71 -23.54
CA SER A 261 -3.26 11.95 -24.86
C SER A 261 -3.85 10.69 -25.49
N VAL A 262 -4.90 10.86 -26.29
CA VAL A 262 -5.52 9.80 -27.09
C VAL A 262 -5.40 10.15 -28.56
N THR A 263 -4.92 9.20 -29.36
CA THR A 263 -5.05 9.25 -30.82
C THR A 263 -6.41 8.66 -31.20
N PRO A 264 -7.36 9.48 -31.70
CA PRO A 264 -8.69 8.99 -32.02
C PRO A 264 -8.72 8.29 -33.38
N ASP A 265 -9.38 7.14 -33.43
CA ASP A 265 -9.88 6.50 -34.65
C ASP A 265 -11.40 6.68 -34.73
N VAL A 266 -11.80 7.72 -35.45
CA VAL A 266 -13.20 8.13 -35.57
C VAL A 266 -13.91 7.25 -36.60
N LYS A 267 -14.75 6.33 -36.12
CA LYS A 267 -15.54 5.44 -36.98
C LYS A 267 -16.75 6.15 -37.62
N GLU A 268 -17.32 7.11 -36.92
CA GLU A 268 -18.53 7.83 -37.32
C GLU A 268 -18.68 9.17 -36.57
N GLY A 269 -19.38 10.13 -37.18
CA GLY A 269 -19.62 11.45 -36.60
C GLY A 269 -18.52 12.46 -36.93
N THR A 270 -18.63 13.64 -36.33
CA THR A 270 -17.67 14.75 -36.55
C THR A 270 -16.83 15.09 -35.33
N SER A 271 -17.12 14.47 -34.18
CA SER A 271 -16.32 14.63 -32.96
C SER A 271 -15.05 13.79 -33.08
N SER A 272 -13.96 14.30 -32.52
CA SER A 272 -12.74 13.52 -32.27
C SER A 272 -12.37 13.50 -30.78
N ASP A 273 -13.26 14.03 -29.93
CA ASP A 273 -13.03 14.05 -28.49
C ASP A 273 -13.31 12.66 -27.93
N PHE A 274 -12.45 12.24 -27.02
CA PHE A 274 -12.55 11.04 -26.21
C PHE A 274 -13.08 11.39 -24.82
N LEU A 275 -13.76 10.45 -24.17
CA LEU A 275 -14.24 10.62 -22.78
C LEU A 275 -13.25 9.96 -21.81
N PHE A 276 -12.43 10.79 -21.17
CA PHE A 276 -11.53 10.38 -20.10
C PHE A 276 -12.26 10.24 -18.76
N GLY A 277 -11.85 9.29 -17.93
CA GLY A 277 -12.16 9.29 -16.51
C GLY A 277 -10.92 9.55 -15.67
N LEU A 278 -10.88 10.72 -15.03
CA LEU A 278 -9.76 11.14 -14.21
C LEU A 278 -9.93 10.59 -12.80
N LEU A 279 -8.91 9.90 -12.31
CA LEU A 279 -8.78 9.44 -10.92
C LEU A 279 -8.38 10.60 -10.00
N PRO A 280 -8.51 10.47 -8.66
CA PRO A 280 -8.15 11.54 -7.72
C PRO A 280 -6.77 12.16 -7.88
N HIS A 281 -5.73 11.34 -8.12
CA HIS A 281 -4.38 11.86 -8.34
C HIS A 281 -4.26 12.64 -9.67
N HIS A 282 -5.13 12.39 -10.66
CA HIS A 282 -5.18 13.18 -11.89
C HIS A 282 -5.86 14.53 -11.65
N TRP A 283 -7.13 14.52 -11.22
CA TRP A 283 -7.91 15.76 -11.12
C TRP A 283 -7.48 16.65 -9.94
N GLY A 284 -6.81 16.09 -8.94
CA GLY A 284 -6.14 16.83 -7.86
C GLY A 284 -4.93 17.63 -8.34
N ASN A 285 -4.32 17.23 -9.46
CA ASN A 285 -3.06 17.77 -9.97
C ASN A 285 -3.14 18.32 -11.40
N LEU A 286 -4.34 18.71 -11.87
CA LEU A 286 -4.54 19.21 -13.24
C LEU A 286 -3.73 20.48 -13.52
N LYS A 287 -3.02 20.50 -14.65
CA LYS A 287 -2.40 21.69 -15.22
C LYS A 287 -3.33 22.31 -16.26
N GLY A 288 -3.93 23.45 -15.91
CA GLY A 288 -4.88 24.18 -16.75
C GLY A 288 -6.32 24.12 -16.24
N SER A 289 -7.24 24.71 -17.01
CA SER A 289 -8.67 24.75 -16.66
C SER A 289 -9.46 23.85 -17.59
N TYR A 290 -10.17 22.88 -17.01
CA TYR A 290 -10.96 21.89 -17.73
C TYR A 290 -12.44 22.00 -17.35
N SER A 291 -13.33 21.69 -18.29
CA SER A 291 -14.77 21.58 -18.04
C SER A 291 -15.16 20.11 -18.00
N PHE A 292 -15.53 19.61 -16.82
CA PHE A 292 -15.97 18.24 -16.67
C PHE A 292 -17.37 18.03 -17.26
N GLU A 293 -17.59 16.83 -17.80
CA GLU A 293 -18.93 16.35 -18.16
C GLU A 293 -19.76 16.14 -16.89
N SER A 294 -21.09 16.22 -17.02
CA SER A 294 -21.99 15.95 -15.90
C SER A 294 -22.02 14.46 -15.55
N GLY A 295 -21.90 14.14 -14.27
CA GLY A 295 -21.93 12.77 -13.75
C GLY A 295 -20.54 12.23 -13.41
N THR A 296 -20.44 11.53 -12.29
CA THR A 296 -19.21 10.92 -11.77
C THR A 296 -19.47 9.46 -11.40
N TYR A 297 -18.40 8.69 -11.18
CA TYR A 297 -18.49 7.33 -10.63
C TYR A 297 -17.79 7.28 -9.30
N GLN A 298 -18.40 6.59 -8.33
CA GLN A 298 -17.71 6.20 -7.10
C GLN A 298 -17.01 4.87 -7.35
N THR A 299 -15.73 4.82 -7.02
CA THR A 299 -14.85 3.67 -7.26
C THR A 299 -14.08 3.35 -5.99
N VAL A 300 -13.40 2.20 -5.94
CA VAL A 300 -12.45 1.87 -4.85
C VAL A 300 -11.25 2.82 -4.79
N ARG A 301 -11.07 3.69 -5.78
CA ARG A 301 -10.06 4.75 -5.81
C ARG A 301 -10.65 6.13 -5.54
N GLY A 302 -11.87 6.22 -5.03
CA GLY A 302 -12.60 7.47 -4.84
C GLY A 302 -13.37 7.92 -6.09
N GLU A 303 -13.68 9.22 -6.16
CA GLU A 303 -14.48 9.79 -7.25
C GLU A 303 -13.70 9.84 -8.58
N LEU A 304 -14.29 9.24 -9.62
CA LEU A 304 -13.84 9.29 -11.00
C LEU A 304 -14.60 10.37 -11.77
N ARG A 305 -13.90 11.40 -12.27
CA ARG A 305 -14.48 12.58 -12.95
C ARG A 305 -14.34 12.50 -14.46
N MET A 306 -15.42 12.79 -15.19
CA MET A 306 -15.46 12.63 -16.64
C MET A 306 -15.02 13.88 -17.38
N LEU A 307 -14.09 13.76 -18.31
CA LEU A 307 -13.57 14.86 -19.12
C LEU A 307 -13.62 14.51 -20.61
N GLY A 308 -14.32 15.32 -21.40
CA GLY A 308 -14.28 15.26 -22.85
C GLY A 308 -13.07 16.02 -23.40
N GLY A 309 -12.30 15.40 -24.29
CA GLY A 309 -11.19 16.06 -24.98
C GLY A 309 -10.28 15.08 -25.71
N ARG A 310 -9.12 15.55 -26.15
CA ARG A 310 -8.08 14.68 -26.77
C ARG A 310 -6.87 14.46 -25.88
N GLU A 311 -6.71 15.33 -24.89
CA GLU A 311 -5.64 15.28 -23.91
C GLU A 311 -6.06 15.99 -22.62
N PHE A 312 -5.37 15.66 -21.53
CA PHE A 312 -5.30 16.46 -20.31
C PHE A 312 -3.88 16.40 -19.74
N LYS A 313 -3.57 17.33 -18.83
CA LYS A 313 -2.23 17.45 -18.26
C LYS A 313 -2.26 17.45 -16.74
N THR A 314 -1.28 16.82 -16.12
CA THR A 314 -1.00 16.96 -14.68
C THR A 314 0.32 17.68 -14.45
N SER A 315 0.47 18.27 -13.27
CA SER A 315 1.71 18.92 -12.82
C SER A 315 2.04 18.48 -11.40
N LEU A 316 3.23 17.94 -11.21
CA LEU A 316 3.72 17.47 -9.91
C LEU A 316 5.07 18.10 -9.60
N GLN A 317 5.39 18.23 -8.33
CA GLN A 317 6.60 18.88 -7.85
C GLN A 317 7.58 17.84 -7.28
N PHE A 318 8.81 17.85 -7.77
CA PHE A 318 9.91 17.09 -7.20
C PHE A 318 10.70 17.94 -6.20
N HIS A 319 10.97 17.35 -5.03
CA HIS A 319 11.62 18.02 -3.88
C HIS A 319 13.03 17.49 -3.60
N GLY A 320 13.59 16.72 -4.54
CA GLY A 320 14.94 16.19 -4.45
C GLY A 320 15.08 14.93 -3.60
N VAL A 321 16.17 14.22 -3.82
CA VAL A 321 16.59 13.05 -3.02
C VAL A 321 18.08 13.14 -2.69
N LEU A 322 18.54 12.40 -1.70
CA LEU A 322 19.96 12.31 -1.33
C LEU A 322 20.43 10.85 -1.28
N PRO A 323 21.71 10.57 -1.57
CA PRO A 323 22.27 9.22 -1.38
C PRO A 323 22.32 8.78 0.09
N THR A 324 22.52 9.74 1.00
CA THR A 324 22.54 9.57 2.45
C THR A 324 22.41 10.96 3.11
N LEU A 325 22.30 11.03 4.44
CA LEU A 325 22.30 12.31 5.16
C LEU A 325 23.72 12.85 5.39
N PRO A 326 23.92 14.17 5.59
CA PRO A 326 25.22 14.74 5.94
C PRO A 326 25.75 14.27 7.31
N GLU A 327 27.06 14.37 7.58
CA GLU A 327 27.64 13.92 8.87
C GLU A 327 27.00 14.68 10.05
N PRO A 328 26.58 14.00 11.13
CA PRO A 328 26.05 14.65 12.32
C PRO A 328 27.06 15.56 13.04
N ASP A 329 26.58 16.62 13.67
CA ASP A 329 27.36 17.45 14.59
C ASP A 329 27.53 16.75 15.95
N ALA A 330 28.76 16.73 16.48
CA ALA A 330 29.04 16.23 17.83
C ALA A 330 28.23 16.95 18.93
N ALA A 331 27.76 18.19 18.69
CA ALA A 331 26.93 18.95 19.61
C ALA A 331 25.59 18.28 19.93
N THR A 332 25.08 17.37 19.08
CA THR A 332 23.84 16.63 19.34
C THR A 332 24.03 15.45 20.30
N GLY A 333 25.26 15.19 20.76
CA GLY A 333 25.61 13.98 21.51
C GLY A 333 26.00 12.80 20.63
N PHE A 334 26.23 13.05 19.34
CA PHE A 334 26.78 12.07 18.40
C PHE A 334 28.22 11.67 18.80
N SER A 335 28.51 10.38 18.78
CA SER A 335 29.84 9.80 19.01
C SER A 335 30.30 9.04 17.78
N LYS A 336 31.47 9.46 17.27
CA LYS A 336 32.14 8.80 16.15
C LYS A 336 32.65 7.41 16.53
N GLU A 337 33.05 7.22 17.78
CA GLU A 337 33.46 5.92 18.32
C GLU A 337 32.30 4.93 18.33
N GLU A 338 31.11 5.35 18.79
CA GLU A 338 29.92 4.52 18.78
C GLU A 338 29.49 4.18 17.35
N LEU A 339 29.42 5.17 16.46
CA LEU A 339 29.11 4.92 15.06
C LEU A 339 30.10 3.92 14.43
N ASN A 340 31.40 4.07 14.69
CA ASN A 340 32.41 3.11 14.23
C ASN A 340 32.18 1.70 14.80
N SER A 341 31.76 1.56 16.06
CA SER A 341 31.41 0.27 16.65
C SER A 341 30.23 -0.38 15.90
N LEU A 342 29.16 0.38 15.66
CA LEU A 342 27.97 -0.08 14.95
C LEU A 342 28.27 -0.46 13.50
N MET A 343 29.09 0.33 12.78
CA MET A 343 29.50 0.00 11.41
C MET A 343 30.39 -1.25 11.37
N ASN A 344 31.29 -1.44 12.36
CA ASN A 344 32.08 -2.68 12.46
C ASN A 344 31.19 -3.90 12.72
N ALA A 345 30.11 -3.76 13.50
CA ALA A 345 29.14 -4.85 13.68
C ALA A 345 28.49 -5.28 12.36
N VAL A 346 28.20 -4.34 11.46
CA VAL A 346 27.73 -4.66 10.09
C VAL A 346 28.81 -5.37 9.29
N ASN A 347 30.05 -4.88 9.28
CA ASN A 347 31.14 -5.52 8.52
C ASN A 347 31.47 -6.93 9.03
N ASN A 348 31.35 -7.17 10.34
CA ASN A 348 31.59 -8.47 10.96
C ASN A 348 30.43 -9.45 10.77
N ASN A 349 29.23 -8.95 10.48
CA ASN A 349 28.03 -9.74 10.24
C ASN A 349 27.21 -9.13 9.07
N ASP A 350 27.76 -9.31 7.86
CA ASP A 350 27.19 -8.80 6.62
C ASP A 350 25.91 -9.54 6.17
N GLY A 351 25.72 -10.78 6.64
CA GLY A 351 24.56 -11.61 6.32
C GLY A 351 24.58 -12.23 4.92
N LEU A 352 25.57 -11.93 4.08
CA LEU A 352 25.66 -12.48 2.72
C LEU A 352 25.93 -13.99 2.79
N SER A 353 25.20 -14.77 2.00
CA SER A 353 25.33 -16.23 1.95
C SER A 353 25.64 -16.73 0.53
N ASP A 354 26.05 -17.98 0.38
CA ASP A 354 26.27 -18.61 -0.93
C ASP A 354 24.97 -19.08 -1.61
N TRP A 355 23.81 -18.84 -1.00
CA TRP A 355 22.50 -19.07 -1.60
C TRP A 355 21.44 -18.16 -0.97
N THR A 356 21.18 -17.02 -1.59
CA THR A 356 20.12 -16.07 -1.19
C THR A 356 19.42 -15.57 -2.43
N ASP A 357 18.09 -15.42 -2.38
CA ASP A 357 17.34 -14.86 -3.49
C ASP A 357 17.64 -13.36 -3.71
N SER A 358 17.30 -12.84 -4.89
CA SER A 358 17.59 -11.45 -5.27
C SER A 358 16.92 -10.40 -4.37
N TYR A 359 15.79 -10.69 -3.71
CA TYR A 359 15.13 -9.77 -2.80
C TYR A 359 15.89 -9.63 -1.48
N ASN A 360 16.14 -10.77 -0.82
CA ASN A 360 16.84 -10.78 0.47
C ASN A 360 18.30 -10.34 0.32
N ASP A 361 18.98 -10.74 -0.76
CA ASP A 361 20.35 -10.30 -1.05
C ASP A 361 20.39 -8.80 -1.38
N GLY A 362 19.39 -8.28 -2.11
CA GLY A 362 19.21 -6.86 -2.37
C GLY A 362 19.06 -6.03 -1.09
N GLN A 363 18.24 -6.46 -0.14
CA GLN A 363 18.08 -5.80 1.16
C GLN A 363 19.40 -5.76 1.94
N LEU A 364 20.18 -6.86 1.94
CA LEU A 364 21.51 -6.90 2.56
C LEU A 364 22.50 -5.97 1.86
N LEU A 365 22.49 -5.92 0.52
CA LEU A 365 23.30 -4.98 -0.24
C LEU A 365 22.97 -3.53 0.10
N ASN A 366 21.68 -3.19 0.25
CA ASN A 366 21.27 -1.86 0.69
C ASN A 366 21.87 -1.51 2.06
N ARG A 367 21.75 -2.42 3.05
CA ARG A 367 22.35 -2.25 4.37
C ARG A 367 23.85 -1.97 4.31
N LEU A 368 24.58 -2.73 3.49
CA LEU A 368 26.02 -2.56 3.31
C LEU A 368 26.36 -1.25 2.60
N VAL A 369 25.64 -0.89 1.54
CA VAL A 369 25.82 0.36 0.78
C VAL A 369 25.63 1.59 1.67
N GLN A 370 24.54 1.62 2.45
CA GLN A 370 24.27 2.72 3.38
C GLN A 370 25.38 2.84 4.43
N THR A 371 25.79 1.72 5.03
CA THR A 371 26.89 1.69 5.99
C THR A 371 28.21 2.15 5.38
N ALA A 372 28.52 1.74 4.14
CA ALA A 372 29.75 2.11 3.45
C ALA A 372 29.78 3.61 3.11
N ARG A 373 28.65 4.20 2.66
CA ARG A 373 28.55 5.65 2.45
C ARG A 373 28.84 6.42 3.74
N ILE A 374 28.27 5.98 4.86
CA ILE A 374 28.53 6.59 6.17
C ILE A 374 30.00 6.43 6.58
N ALA A 375 30.60 5.26 6.37
CA ALA A 375 32.02 5.04 6.66
C ALA A 375 32.94 5.97 5.85
N ARG A 376 32.64 6.18 4.55
CA ARG A 376 33.36 7.12 3.71
C ARG A 376 33.18 8.56 4.19
N GLN A 377 31.94 8.99 4.39
CA GLN A 377 31.61 10.36 4.82
C GLN A 377 32.30 10.72 6.13
N THR A 378 32.33 9.80 7.08
CA THR A 378 32.95 10.00 8.39
C THR A 378 34.46 9.74 8.41
N GLY A 379 35.10 9.50 7.25
CA GLY A 379 36.54 9.33 7.14
C GLY A 379 37.10 8.01 7.70
N ASN A 380 36.27 6.98 7.87
CA ASN A 380 36.72 5.62 8.19
C ASN A 380 37.03 4.84 6.91
N ASP A 381 38.09 5.26 6.21
CA ASP A 381 38.47 4.72 4.89
C ASP A 381 38.75 3.21 4.93
N ALA A 382 39.33 2.69 6.01
CA ALA A 382 39.64 1.27 6.13
C ALA A 382 38.37 0.40 6.15
N LEU A 383 37.36 0.82 6.93
CA LEU A 383 36.07 0.14 6.99
C LEU A 383 35.27 0.33 5.70
N PHE A 384 35.31 1.53 5.11
CA PHE A 384 34.74 1.80 3.79
C PHE A 384 35.29 0.81 2.76
N GLN A 385 36.62 0.65 2.66
CA GLN A 385 37.23 -0.28 1.71
C GLN A 385 36.85 -1.74 1.98
N ALA A 386 36.72 -2.15 3.24
CA ALA A 386 36.27 -3.50 3.58
C ALA A 386 34.84 -3.77 3.08
N LEU A 387 33.91 -2.84 3.35
CA LEU A 387 32.51 -2.95 2.91
C LEU A 387 32.39 -2.81 1.38
N PHE A 388 33.09 -1.85 0.77
CA PHE A 388 33.12 -1.65 -0.68
C PHE A 388 33.51 -2.93 -1.42
N ASN A 389 34.56 -3.61 -0.96
CA ASN A 389 35.01 -4.87 -1.57
C ASN A 389 33.98 -5.99 -1.45
N LYS A 390 33.24 -6.09 -0.33
CA LYS A 390 32.14 -7.06 -0.17
C LYS A 390 31.00 -6.78 -1.14
N ILE A 391 30.58 -5.51 -1.22
CA ILE A 391 29.51 -5.06 -2.13
C ILE A 391 29.93 -5.34 -3.58
N LYS A 392 31.13 -4.91 -3.98
CA LYS A 392 31.66 -5.12 -5.33
C LYS A 392 31.69 -6.60 -5.70
N ALA A 393 32.24 -7.45 -4.84
CA ALA A 393 32.34 -8.88 -5.11
C ALA A 393 30.95 -9.51 -5.29
N ARG A 394 29.97 -9.15 -4.45
CA ARG A 394 28.61 -9.68 -4.54
C ARG A 394 27.85 -9.19 -5.77
N VAL A 395 27.92 -7.89 -6.08
CA VAL A 395 27.28 -7.30 -7.25
C VAL A 395 27.91 -7.86 -8.53
N GLU A 396 29.24 -7.85 -8.66
CA GLU A 396 29.91 -8.41 -9.84
C GLU A 396 29.58 -9.89 -10.04
N ASN A 397 29.38 -10.66 -8.95
CA ASN A 397 28.92 -12.06 -9.03
C ASN A 397 27.53 -12.16 -9.70
N TRP A 398 26.52 -11.45 -9.18
CA TRP A 398 25.17 -11.39 -9.78
C TRP A 398 25.17 -11.01 -11.26
N LEU A 399 26.11 -10.15 -11.66
CA LEU A 399 26.20 -9.59 -13.01
C LEU A 399 27.02 -10.44 -13.99
N THR A 400 27.57 -11.56 -13.52
CA THR A 400 28.31 -12.51 -14.36
C THR A 400 27.63 -13.86 -14.39
N TYR A 401 27.84 -14.59 -15.48
CA TYR A 401 27.32 -15.93 -15.65
C TYR A 401 28.37 -16.82 -16.31
N SER A 402 28.70 -17.92 -15.64
CA SER A 402 29.51 -19.00 -16.17
C SER A 402 28.63 -20.23 -16.46
N PRO A 403 28.88 -20.97 -17.55
CA PRO A 403 28.13 -22.19 -17.85
C PRO A 403 28.09 -23.16 -16.67
N GLY A 404 26.88 -23.56 -16.28
CA GLY A 404 26.63 -24.48 -15.16
C GLY A 404 26.33 -23.81 -13.82
N GLU A 405 26.43 -22.49 -13.72
CA GLU A 405 25.93 -21.75 -12.56
C GLU A 405 24.40 -21.78 -12.50
N ILE A 406 23.87 -21.87 -11.28
CA ILE A 406 22.43 -21.92 -10.98
C ILE A 406 22.02 -20.90 -9.91
N ALA A 407 22.96 -20.08 -9.44
CA ALA A 407 22.78 -19.09 -8.39
C ALA A 407 23.68 -17.89 -8.64
N PHE A 408 23.24 -16.71 -8.18
CA PHE A 408 23.80 -15.39 -8.40
C PHE A 408 24.01 -15.09 -9.88
N MET A 409 22.95 -15.26 -10.67
CA MET A 409 22.99 -15.04 -12.11
C MET A 409 21.63 -14.57 -12.64
N PHE A 410 21.63 -14.04 -13.85
CA PHE A 410 20.42 -13.68 -14.57
C PHE A 410 20.17 -14.57 -15.79
N TYR A 411 18.89 -14.84 -16.06
CA TYR A 411 18.40 -15.59 -17.21
C TYR A 411 17.40 -14.74 -18.00
N TYR A 412 17.58 -14.59 -19.31
CA TYR A 412 16.59 -13.95 -20.17
C TYR A 412 15.56 -14.97 -20.67
N HIS A 413 14.36 -14.93 -20.10
CA HIS A 413 13.23 -15.75 -20.49
C HIS A 413 12.58 -15.20 -21.77
N LYS A 414 13.08 -15.64 -22.94
CA LYS A 414 12.63 -15.18 -24.26
C LYS A 414 11.10 -15.23 -24.48
N PRO A 415 10.36 -16.30 -24.10
CA PRO A 415 8.92 -16.36 -24.36
C PRO A 415 8.10 -15.26 -23.69
N TRP A 416 8.55 -14.77 -22.52
CA TRP A 416 7.92 -13.66 -21.80
C TRP A 416 8.73 -12.37 -21.86
N THR A 417 9.79 -12.36 -22.67
CA THR A 417 10.65 -11.20 -22.89
C THR A 417 11.05 -10.53 -21.57
N THR A 418 11.61 -11.32 -20.64
CA THR A 418 11.94 -10.81 -19.30
C THR A 418 13.23 -11.37 -18.70
N MET A 419 13.90 -10.60 -17.84
CA MET A 419 15.04 -11.07 -17.04
C MET A 419 14.56 -11.74 -15.76
N LEU A 420 15.10 -12.89 -15.41
CA LEU A 420 14.84 -13.61 -14.16
C LEU A 420 16.14 -13.74 -13.37
N GLY A 421 16.13 -13.41 -12.08
CA GLY A 421 17.30 -13.54 -11.20
C GLY A 421 17.27 -14.86 -10.42
N TYR A 422 18.39 -15.58 -10.33
CA TYR A 422 18.47 -16.80 -9.52
C TYR A 422 19.56 -16.71 -8.45
N PRO A 423 19.34 -17.22 -7.22
CA PRO A 423 18.12 -17.88 -6.75
C PRO A 423 16.89 -16.97 -6.75
N ALA A 424 15.73 -17.56 -7.05
CA ALA A 424 14.47 -16.83 -7.12
C ALA A 424 13.80 -16.72 -5.74
N GLY A 425 13.07 -15.62 -5.54
CA GLY A 425 12.21 -15.37 -4.38
C GLY A 425 10.92 -14.67 -4.81
N HIS A 426 9.87 -14.77 -3.99
CA HIS A 426 8.63 -13.98 -4.13
C HIS A 426 7.88 -14.10 -5.47
N GLY A 427 8.16 -15.14 -6.26
CA GLY A 427 7.48 -15.39 -7.54
C GLY A 427 7.99 -14.54 -8.70
N GLN A 428 9.14 -13.85 -8.57
CA GLN A 428 9.74 -13.10 -9.68
C GLN A 428 10.02 -13.97 -10.91
N ASP A 429 10.29 -15.27 -10.73
CA ASP A 429 10.55 -16.19 -11.84
C ASP A 429 9.27 -16.83 -12.42
N THR A 430 8.42 -17.36 -11.55
CA THR A 430 7.25 -18.15 -11.93
C THR A 430 6.01 -17.31 -12.23
N ASN A 431 5.99 -16.05 -11.76
CA ASN A 431 4.87 -15.12 -11.89
C ASN A 431 5.28 -13.71 -12.34
N ILE A 432 6.58 -13.43 -12.52
CA ILE A 432 7.11 -12.10 -12.94
C ILE A 432 6.73 -11.02 -11.92
N ASN A 433 6.79 -11.39 -10.64
CA ASN A 433 6.53 -10.47 -9.54
C ASN A 433 7.73 -9.57 -9.25
N ASP A 434 7.47 -8.36 -8.75
CA ASP A 434 8.39 -7.64 -7.88
C ASP A 434 9.74 -7.23 -8.50
N HIS A 435 9.87 -7.21 -9.83
CA HIS A 435 11.15 -6.87 -10.49
C HIS A 435 11.67 -5.50 -10.05
N HIS A 436 10.82 -4.46 -10.03
CA HIS A 436 11.15 -3.17 -9.45
C HIS A 436 11.68 -3.25 -8.00
N PHE A 437 11.03 -4.00 -7.09
CA PHE A 437 11.51 -4.17 -5.72
C PHE A 437 12.89 -4.85 -5.66
N HIS A 438 13.06 -5.96 -6.36
CA HIS A 438 14.31 -6.73 -6.32
C HIS A 438 15.47 -5.94 -6.95
N TRP A 439 15.23 -5.35 -8.12
CA TRP A 439 16.30 -4.78 -8.94
C TRP A 439 16.64 -3.37 -8.51
N GLY A 440 15.70 -2.65 -7.89
CA GLY A 440 15.98 -1.36 -7.26
C GLY A 440 17.19 -1.44 -6.35
N TYR A 441 17.28 -2.48 -5.52
CA TYR A 441 18.45 -2.68 -4.65
C TYR A 441 19.76 -2.93 -5.40
N LEU A 442 19.75 -3.73 -6.47
CA LEU A 442 20.95 -3.99 -7.29
C LEU A 442 21.38 -2.76 -8.09
N ILE A 443 20.43 -2.02 -8.67
CA ILE A 443 20.67 -0.76 -9.38
C ILE A 443 21.24 0.29 -8.41
N HIS A 444 20.71 0.36 -7.18
CA HIS A 444 21.24 1.23 -6.14
C HIS A 444 22.70 0.88 -5.77
N ALA A 445 23.00 -0.42 -5.62
CA ALA A 445 24.35 -0.88 -5.35
C ALA A 445 25.30 -0.59 -6.53
N ALA A 446 24.84 -0.70 -7.77
CA ALA A 446 25.62 -0.33 -8.96
C ALA A 446 25.93 1.17 -9.01
N ALA A 447 24.97 2.03 -8.66
CA ALA A 447 25.21 3.47 -8.53
C ALA A 447 26.27 3.77 -7.46
N PHE A 448 26.24 3.07 -6.32
CA PHE A 448 27.30 3.15 -5.31
C PHE A 448 28.67 2.71 -5.82
N LEU A 449 28.75 1.64 -6.62
CA LEU A 449 30.02 1.17 -7.19
C LEU A 449 30.62 2.18 -8.17
N GLU A 450 29.82 2.74 -9.08
CA GLU A 450 30.30 3.80 -9.98
C GLU A 450 30.72 5.06 -9.19
N GLN A 451 30.04 5.39 -8.10
CA GLN A 451 30.37 6.54 -7.25
C GLN A 451 31.80 6.48 -6.71
N TYR A 452 32.23 5.29 -6.29
CA TYR A 452 33.51 5.13 -5.61
C TYR A 452 34.57 4.34 -6.40
N GLU A 453 34.22 3.84 -7.58
CA GLU A 453 35.12 3.36 -8.62
C GLU A 453 34.67 3.89 -9.99
N PRO A 454 34.85 5.21 -10.27
CA PRO A 454 34.49 5.78 -11.55
C PRO A 454 35.10 5.00 -12.71
N GLY A 455 34.27 4.64 -13.69
CA GLY A 455 34.63 3.75 -14.79
C GLY A 455 34.21 2.29 -14.60
N TRP A 456 33.71 1.90 -13.41
CA TRP A 456 33.10 0.58 -13.19
C TRP A 456 31.95 0.30 -14.17
N LYS A 457 31.11 1.30 -14.45
CA LYS A 457 29.99 1.20 -15.41
C LYS A 457 30.43 0.85 -16.82
N SER A 458 31.65 1.19 -17.23
CA SER A 458 32.16 0.82 -18.57
C SER A 458 32.30 -0.70 -18.73
N ARG A 459 32.40 -1.43 -17.61
CA ARG A 459 32.48 -2.89 -17.56
C ARG A 459 31.10 -3.52 -17.36
N PHE A 460 30.32 -3.04 -16.39
CA PHE A 460 29.09 -3.72 -15.95
C PHE A 460 27.80 -2.92 -16.17
N GLY A 461 27.88 -1.66 -16.60
CA GLY A 461 26.71 -0.80 -16.77
C GLY A 461 25.68 -1.36 -17.75
N GLY A 462 26.13 -2.04 -18.82
CA GLY A 462 25.22 -2.59 -19.82
C GLY A 462 24.26 -3.66 -19.30
N ILE A 463 24.65 -4.47 -18.30
CA ILE A 463 23.72 -5.44 -17.69
C ILE A 463 22.79 -4.77 -16.65
N ILE A 464 23.26 -3.73 -15.97
CA ILE A 464 22.39 -2.88 -15.13
C ILE A 464 21.31 -2.22 -15.98
N ASP A 465 21.66 -1.72 -17.16
CA ASP A 465 20.72 -1.12 -18.10
C ASP A 465 19.69 -2.14 -18.63
N LEU A 466 20.02 -3.43 -18.70
CA LEU A 466 19.04 -4.49 -19.00
C LEU A 466 18.03 -4.68 -17.87
N LEU A 467 18.46 -4.61 -16.61
CA LEU A 467 17.55 -4.66 -15.46
C LEU A 467 16.66 -3.41 -15.41
N VAL A 468 17.24 -2.22 -15.64
CA VAL A 468 16.44 -0.99 -15.75
C VAL A 468 15.37 -1.13 -16.85
N ARG A 469 15.76 -1.60 -18.04
CA ARG A 469 14.82 -1.74 -19.16
C ARG A 469 13.75 -2.79 -18.92
N ASP A 470 14.06 -3.90 -18.25
CA ASP A 470 13.01 -4.88 -18.00
C ASP A 470 11.93 -4.38 -17.04
N ALA A 471 12.26 -3.62 -15.99
CA ALA A 471 11.27 -3.12 -15.04
C ALA A 471 10.62 -1.80 -15.50
N ALA A 472 11.37 -0.95 -16.20
CA ALA A 472 10.99 0.44 -16.49
C ALA A 472 11.52 0.96 -17.85
N SER A 473 11.48 0.17 -18.93
CA SER A 473 11.83 0.73 -20.26
C SER A 473 10.90 1.89 -20.62
N ALA A 474 11.47 3.07 -20.86
CA ALA A 474 10.75 4.23 -21.39
C ALA A 474 10.68 4.23 -22.93
N ASP A 475 11.29 3.24 -23.61
CA ASP A 475 11.23 3.11 -25.06
C ASP A 475 10.08 2.17 -25.45
N ARG A 476 8.99 2.73 -25.99
CA ARG A 476 7.85 1.98 -26.51
C ARG A 476 8.20 1.07 -27.71
N ASN A 477 9.39 1.24 -28.30
CA ASN A 477 9.91 0.39 -29.38
C ASN A 477 11.03 -0.55 -28.90
N ASP A 478 11.24 -0.70 -27.59
CA ASP A 478 12.20 -1.67 -27.07
C ASP A 478 11.83 -3.06 -27.61
N THR A 479 12.83 -3.77 -28.14
CA THR A 479 12.65 -5.09 -28.76
C THR A 479 12.81 -6.24 -27.77
N MET A 480 13.29 -5.96 -26.55
CA MET A 480 13.56 -6.95 -25.52
C MET A 480 12.58 -6.91 -24.36
N PHE A 481 12.00 -5.75 -24.05
CA PHE A 481 11.20 -5.53 -22.84
C PHE A 481 10.00 -4.60 -23.12
N PRO A 482 8.87 -4.77 -22.43
CA PRO A 482 7.70 -3.92 -22.62
C PRO A 482 7.94 -2.53 -22.02
N TYR A 483 7.16 -1.55 -22.50
CA TYR A 483 7.15 -0.21 -21.92
C TYR A 483 6.69 -0.25 -20.47
N LEU A 484 7.50 0.32 -19.57
CA LEU A 484 7.22 0.50 -18.14
C LEU A 484 6.58 -0.71 -17.47
N ARG A 485 7.18 -1.91 -17.59
CA ARG A 485 6.61 -3.19 -17.13
C ARG A 485 5.85 -3.06 -15.81
N ASN A 486 6.51 -2.59 -14.74
CA ASN A 486 5.89 -2.53 -13.42
C ASN A 486 4.97 -1.31 -13.26
N PHE A 487 5.24 -0.20 -13.93
CA PHE A 487 4.56 1.07 -13.67
C PHE A 487 3.38 1.29 -14.61
N SER A 488 2.18 1.47 -14.04
CA SER A 488 0.98 1.80 -14.79
C SER A 488 0.80 3.32 -14.86
N PRO A 489 1.01 3.98 -16.01
CA PRO A 489 0.99 5.44 -16.08
C PRO A 489 -0.34 6.07 -15.68
N TYR A 490 -1.45 5.35 -15.85
CA TYR A 490 -2.79 5.87 -15.57
C TYR A 490 -3.30 5.50 -14.18
N ALA A 491 -2.87 4.36 -13.60
CA ALA A 491 -3.07 4.12 -12.17
C ALA A 491 -2.16 5.02 -11.31
N GLY A 492 -1.04 5.45 -11.90
CA GLY A 492 -0.07 6.35 -11.30
C GLY A 492 0.93 5.65 -10.40
N HIS A 493 0.92 4.33 -10.28
CA HIS A 493 1.80 3.56 -9.40
C HIS A 493 2.22 2.22 -10.02
N CYS A 494 3.19 1.55 -9.41
CA CYS A 494 3.60 0.21 -9.83
C CYS A 494 2.58 -0.88 -9.44
N TRP A 495 2.57 -1.96 -10.21
CA TRP A 495 1.90 -3.22 -9.88
C TRP A 495 2.95 -4.31 -9.67
N ALA A 496 2.80 -5.03 -8.56
CA ALA A 496 3.74 -6.03 -8.11
C ALA A 496 3.53 -7.37 -8.83
N ASN A 497 2.29 -7.79 -9.05
CA ASN A 497 1.96 -9.13 -9.55
C ASN A 497 1.98 -9.21 -11.08
N GLY A 498 2.91 -9.98 -11.64
CA GLY A 498 3.15 -10.03 -13.09
C GLY A 498 2.00 -10.60 -13.92
N THR A 499 1.18 -11.48 -13.34
CA THR A 499 0.06 -12.14 -14.03
C THR A 499 -1.31 -11.72 -13.51
N ALA A 500 -1.38 -10.76 -12.58
CA ALA A 500 -2.63 -10.33 -11.92
C ALA A 500 -3.48 -11.49 -11.39
N SER A 501 -2.83 -12.47 -10.74
CA SER A 501 -3.42 -13.77 -10.41
C SER A 501 -4.25 -13.81 -9.10
N ILE A 502 -4.56 -12.66 -8.50
CA ILE A 502 -5.35 -12.56 -7.27
C ILE A 502 -6.81 -12.22 -7.62
N GLY A 503 -7.77 -12.72 -6.85
CA GLY A 503 -9.20 -12.59 -7.18
C GLY A 503 -9.74 -11.15 -7.27
N THR A 504 -9.08 -10.19 -6.63
CA THR A 504 -9.37 -8.74 -6.72
C THR A 504 -8.50 -8.03 -7.76
N GLY A 505 -7.84 -8.81 -8.62
CA GLY A 505 -6.96 -8.46 -9.73
C GLY A 505 -5.51 -8.19 -9.29
N ASN A 506 -4.84 -7.18 -9.86
CA ASN A 506 -3.43 -6.90 -9.56
C ASN A 506 -3.27 -6.23 -8.19
N ASP A 507 -2.06 -6.20 -7.64
CA ASP A 507 -1.77 -5.71 -6.29
C ASP A 507 -0.42 -5.00 -6.16
N GLN A 508 -0.31 -4.13 -5.17
CA GLN A 508 0.95 -3.58 -4.66
C GLN A 508 0.86 -3.46 -3.13
N GLU A 509 1.87 -3.95 -2.42
CA GLU A 509 2.01 -3.85 -0.97
C GLU A 509 2.99 -2.72 -0.62
N SER A 510 4.29 -2.92 -0.82
CA SER A 510 5.31 -1.97 -0.36
C SER A 510 5.50 -0.78 -1.30
N THR A 511 4.83 0.33 -0.99
CA THR A 511 5.06 1.60 -1.71
C THR A 511 6.48 2.12 -1.52
N SER A 512 7.06 1.93 -0.33
CA SER A 512 8.42 2.37 -0.01
C SER A 512 9.49 1.61 -0.79
N GLU A 513 9.31 0.33 -1.10
CA GLU A 513 10.23 -0.39 -2.00
C GLU A 513 10.10 0.06 -3.46
N SER A 514 8.90 0.44 -3.92
CA SER A 514 8.75 1.08 -5.23
C SER A 514 9.44 2.45 -5.28
N MET A 515 9.30 3.25 -4.23
CA MET A 515 9.99 4.54 -4.11
C MET A 515 11.52 4.37 -4.03
N GLN A 516 12.01 3.29 -3.40
CA GLN A 516 13.42 2.90 -3.45
C GLN A 516 13.87 2.58 -4.89
N PHE A 517 13.06 1.86 -5.67
CA PHE A 517 13.35 1.62 -7.10
C PHE A 517 13.44 2.94 -7.88
N ASN A 518 12.44 3.81 -7.76
CA ASN A 518 12.42 5.12 -8.42
C ASN A 518 13.66 5.96 -8.07
N CYS A 519 14.00 6.02 -6.78
CA CYS A 519 15.21 6.69 -6.29
C CYS A 519 16.51 6.06 -6.85
N SER A 520 16.53 4.74 -7.03
CA SER A 520 17.68 4.03 -7.61
C SER A 520 17.88 4.39 -9.08
N LEU A 521 16.79 4.60 -9.85
CA LEU A 521 16.87 5.10 -11.22
C LEU A 521 17.41 6.53 -11.28
N ILE A 522 17.01 7.40 -10.36
CA ILE A 522 17.53 8.78 -10.24
C ILE A 522 19.05 8.74 -10.02
N HIS A 523 19.51 7.97 -9.03
CA HIS A 523 20.92 7.84 -8.72
C HIS A 523 21.73 7.21 -9.87
N TRP A 524 21.23 6.13 -10.48
CA TRP A 524 21.91 5.49 -11.62
C TRP A 524 21.94 6.41 -12.83
N GLY A 525 20.84 7.08 -13.16
CA GLY A 525 20.75 8.05 -14.25
C GLY A 525 21.74 9.20 -14.07
N GLU A 526 21.77 9.81 -12.89
CA GLU A 526 22.67 10.92 -12.60
C GLU A 526 24.14 10.49 -12.67
N ILE A 527 24.52 9.40 -12.00
CA ILE A 527 25.93 8.97 -11.95
C ILE A 527 26.44 8.34 -13.24
N SER A 528 25.54 7.75 -14.03
CA SER A 528 25.87 7.23 -15.36
C SER A 528 25.92 8.35 -16.41
N GLY A 529 25.44 9.56 -16.13
CA GLY A 529 25.29 10.66 -17.08
C GLY A 529 24.12 10.44 -18.06
N ASN A 530 23.16 9.59 -17.70
CA ASN A 530 21.96 9.31 -18.47
C ASN A 530 20.80 10.17 -17.96
N VAL A 531 20.70 11.38 -18.51
CA VAL A 531 19.65 12.35 -18.18
C VAL A 531 18.24 11.80 -18.40
N ALA A 532 18.01 11.06 -19.50
CA ALA A 532 16.70 10.49 -19.78
C ALA A 532 16.27 9.48 -18.71
N LEU A 533 17.19 8.64 -18.24
CA LEU A 533 16.91 7.70 -17.15
C LEU A 533 16.68 8.41 -15.81
N ARG A 534 17.47 9.44 -15.52
CA ARG A 534 17.28 10.24 -14.31
C ARG A 534 15.88 10.89 -14.31
N ASP A 535 15.51 11.51 -15.42
CA ASP A 535 14.21 12.19 -15.57
C ASP A 535 13.06 11.18 -15.54
N LEU A 536 13.24 9.98 -16.08
CA LEU A 536 12.31 8.87 -15.90
C LEU A 536 12.15 8.54 -14.41
N GLY A 537 13.24 8.34 -13.67
CA GLY A 537 13.19 8.06 -12.23
C GLY A 537 12.44 9.15 -11.45
N ILE A 538 12.63 10.43 -11.83
CA ILE A 538 11.90 11.57 -11.23
C ILE A 538 10.41 11.52 -11.57
N TYR A 539 10.05 11.26 -12.83
CA TYR A 539 8.65 11.11 -13.26
C TYR A 539 7.93 9.99 -12.50
N LEU A 540 8.55 8.81 -12.42
CA LEU A 540 7.99 7.67 -11.67
C LEU A 540 7.84 8.02 -10.19
N TYR A 541 8.86 8.63 -9.58
CA TYR A 541 8.84 9.01 -8.16
C TYR A 541 7.67 9.94 -7.82
N VAL A 542 7.49 11.05 -8.55
CA VAL A 542 6.44 12.02 -8.19
C VAL A 542 5.05 11.54 -8.56
N THR A 543 4.91 10.80 -9.66
CA THR A 543 3.62 10.26 -10.08
C THR A 543 3.17 9.17 -9.10
N GLU A 544 4.07 8.28 -8.70
CA GLU A 544 3.79 7.26 -7.68
C GLU A 544 3.48 7.88 -6.33
N LEU A 545 4.22 8.90 -5.90
CA LEU A 545 3.90 9.65 -4.69
C LEU A 545 2.46 10.19 -4.73
N SER A 546 2.05 10.80 -5.85
CA SER A 546 0.69 11.35 -5.97
C SER A 546 -0.41 10.28 -5.88
N ALA A 547 -0.14 9.04 -6.32
CA ALA A 547 -1.05 7.91 -6.15
C ALA A 547 -1.01 7.34 -4.72
N VAL A 548 0.17 7.28 -4.10
CA VAL A 548 0.36 6.85 -2.71
C VAL A 548 -0.39 7.76 -1.74
N GLU A 549 -0.31 9.07 -1.93
CA GLU A 549 -1.02 10.07 -1.13
C GLU A 549 -2.54 9.91 -1.18
N GLU A 550 -3.09 9.38 -2.28
CA GLU A 550 -4.52 9.09 -2.42
C GLU A 550 -4.90 7.70 -1.88
N TYR A 551 -4.19 6.65 -2.30
CA TYR A 551 -4.70 5.28 -2.21
C TYR A 551 -4.14 4.49 -1.03
N TRP A 552 -2.95 4.87 -0.54
CA TRP A 552 -2.36 4.28 0.65
C TRP A 552 -2.57 5.15 1.88
N PHE A 553 -2.32 6.45 1.72
CA PHE A 553 -2.26 7.38 2.84
C PHE A 553 -3.55 8.19 3.03
N ASP A 554 -4.38 8.29 1.98
CA ASP A 554 -5.59 9.10 1.92
C ASP A 554 -5.40 10.48 2.59
N VAL A 555 -4.31 11.16 2.21
CA VAL A 555 -3.88 12.45 2.75
C VAL A 555 -5.01 13.47 2.65
N HIS A 556 -5.81 13.37 1.58
CA HIS A 556 -6.90 14.29 1.26
C HIS A 556 -8.30 13.83 1.71
N HIS A 557 -8.42 12.70 2.42
CA HIS A 557 -9.70 12.21 2.97
C HIS A 557 -10.81 12.02 1.93
N ARG A 558 -10.48 11.42 0.79
CA ARG A 558 -11.40 11.31 -0.35
C ARG A 558 -11.46 9.94 -1.01
N VAL A 559 -10.72 8.98 -0.49
CA VAL A 559 -10.72 7.60 -0.98
C VAL A 559 -11.27 6.64 0.06
N LEU A 560 -10.80 6.71 1.30
CA LEU A 560 -11.17 5.77 2.34
C LEU A 560 -12.47 6.22 3.04
N PRO A 561 -13.30 5.29 3.52
CA PRO A 561 -14.50 5.64 4.27
C PRO A 561 -14.11 6.30 5.60
N SER A 562 -14.98 7.18 6.11
CA SER A 562 -14.69 7.97 7.31
C SER A 562 -14.47 7.16 8.59
N ASP A 563 -14.95 5.91 8.62
CA ASP A 563 -14.79 4.95 9.71
C ASP A 563 -13.61 3.99 9.53
N TYR A 564 -12.77 4.20 8.51
CA TYR A 564 -11.56 3.43 8.31
C TYR A 564 -10.62 3.56 9.52
N ARG A 565 -10.26 2.42 10.12
CA ARG A 565 -9.62 2.38 11.45
C ARG A 565 -8.15 2.80 11.46
N TYR A 566 -7.43 2.57 10.36
CA TYR A 566 -5.99 2.73 10.30
C TYR A 566 -5.61 4.05 9.62
N ALA A 567 -4.43 4.58 9.93
CA ALA A 567 -3.96 5.80 9.28
C ALA A 567 -3.47 5.57 7.84
N ALA A 568 -3.28 4.31 7.44
CA ALA A 568 -2.86 3.93 6.10
C ALA A 568 -3.37 2.53 5.72
N VAL A 569 -3.58 2.34 4.43
CA VAL A 569 -3.72 1.04 3.77
C VAL A 569 -2.33 0.41 3.62
N SER A 570 -2.27 -0.92 3.64
CA SER A 570 -1.04 -1.69 3.40
C SER A 570 -1.01 -2.32 2.02
N ARG A 571 -2.09 -3.00 1.62
CA ARG A 571 -2.19 -3.62 0.29
C ARG A 571 -3.29 -2.95 -0.50
N VAL A 572 -2.96 -2.53 -1.70
CA VAL A 572 -3.92 -2.00 -2.66
C VAL A 572 -4.03 -2.98 -3.82
N PHE A 573 -5.26 -3.38 -4.13
CA PHE A 573 -5.59 -4.25 -5.25
C PHE A 573 -6.39 -3.48 -6.29
N THR A 574 -6.49 -4.01 -7.51
CA THR A 574 -7.34 -3.41 -8.56
C THR A 574 -8.85 -3.41 -8.25
N ASN A 575 -9.32 -3.99 -7.15
CA ASN A 575 -10.71 -3.81 -6.69
C ASN A 575 -10.91 -3.76 -5.17
N SER A 576 -9.83 -3.72 -4.42
CA SER A 576 -9.90 -3.70 -2.96
C SER A 576 -8.68 -3.01 -2.38
N TYR A 577 -8.70 -2.84 -1.07
CA TYR A 577 -7.55 -2.50 -0.27
C TYR A 577 -7.74 -3.08 1.13
N ASP A 578 -6.65 -3.27 1.87
CA ASP A 578 -6.69 -3.67 3.28
C ASP A 578 -5.41 -3.23 4.03
N SER A 579 -5.41 -3.38 5.35
CA SER A 579 -4.23 -3.15 6.20
C SER A 579 -3.58 -4.47 6.66
N GLU A 580 -3.65 -5.51 5.83
CA GLU A 580 -2.96 -6.78 6.09
C GLU A 580 -1.59 -6.83 5.41
N ASN A 581 -0.92 -7.99 5.49
CA ASN A 581 0.33 -8.25 4.80
C ASN A 581 0.39 -9.70 4.30
N PHE A 582 1.24 -9.97 3.31
CA PHE A 582 1.33 -11.29 2.67
C PHE A 582 1.92 -12.41 3.56
N TRP A 583 2.47 -12.09 4.74
CA TRP A 583 3.01 -13.07 5.69
C TRP A 583 2.16 -13.26 6.97
N GLY A 584 0.98 -12.62 7.04
CA GLY A 584 0.01 -12.82 8.12
C GLY A 584 0.42 -12.24 9.49
N ALA A 585 1.30 -11.23 9.52
CA ALA A 585 1.60 -10.47 10.72
C ALA A 585 0.48 -9.50 11.11
N GLY A 586 0.54 -9.00 12.35
CA GLY A 586 -0.32 -7.92 12.83
C GLY A 586 -0.06 -6.58 12.14
N ILE A 587 -0.79 -5.55 12.58
CA ILE A 587 -0.74 -4.19 12.01
C ILE A 587 0.67 -3.57 12.04
N GLU A 588 1.55 -4.04 12.93
CA GLU A 588 2.96 -3.63 13.01
C GLU A 588 3.68 -3.88 11.69
N GLY A 589 3.48 -5.07 11.09
CA GLY A 589 4.09 -5.43 9.82
C GLY A 589 3.56 -4.58 8.67
N SER A 590 2.26 -4.33 8.68
CA SER A 590 1.55 -3.51 7.69
C SER A 590 1.97 -2.04 7.73
N TYR A 591 2.27 -1.47 8.91
CA TYR A 591 2.90 -0.15 8.98
C TYR A 591 4.37 -0.19 8.57
N GLY A 592 5.12 -1.21 9.02
CA GLY A 592 6.52 -1.36 8.69
C GLY A 592 6.78 -1.39 7.18
N ILE A 593 5.96 -2.11 6.42
CA ILE A 593 6.15 -2.33 4.98
C ILE A 593 5.88 -1.09 4.11
N GLN A 594 5.19 -0.07 4.66
CA GLN A 594 5.01 1.24 3.99
C GLN A 594 6.14 2.23 4.31
N LEU A 595 6.97 1.95 5.31
CA LEU A 595 8.08 2.81 5.71
C LEU A 595 9.44 2.28 5.24
N TYR A 596 9.60 0.96 5.24
CA TYR A 596 10.88 0.32 4.95
C TYR A 596 11.09 0.13 3.43
N PRO A 597 12.30 0.38 2.91
CA PRO A 597 13.48 0.94 3.60
C PRO A 597 13.40 2.47 3.76
N VAL A 598 13.89 3.00 4.88
CA VAL A 598 14.05 4.47 5.04
C VAL A 598 15.46 4.88 4.62
N HIS A 599 15.58 5.73 3.60
CA HIS A 599 16.84 6.25 3.05
C HIS A 599 16.67 7.70 2.58
N GLY A 600 17.71 8.30 1.99
CA GLY A 600 17.67 9.72 1.57
C GLY A 600 16.71 10.04 0.41
N GLY A 601 15.92 9.07 -0.06
CA GLY A 601 14.76 9.29 -0.95
C GLY A 601 13.41 9.13 -0.24
N SER A 602 13.38 8.96 1.08
CA SER A 602 12.15 8.70 1.85
C SER A 602 11.55 9.94 2.50
N PHE A 603 12.04 11.15 2.17
CA PHE A 603 11.53 12.40 2.78
C PHE A 603 10.05 12.67 2.47
N TYR A 604 9.53 12.07 1.39
CA TYR A 604 8.11 12.14 1.04
C TYR A 604 7.18 11.70 2.18
N LEU A 605 7.63 10.79 3.04
CA LEU A 605 6.86 10.28 4.18
C LEU A 605 6.48 11.37 5.19
N VAL A 606 7.14 12.54 5.16
CA VAL A 606 6.88 13.67 6.06
C VAL A 606 6.65 14.99 5.34
N HIS A 607 6.44 14.97 4.01
CA HIS A 607 6.08 16.17 3.25
C HIS A 607 4.77 16.75 3.79
N ASP A 608 3.71 15.94 3.85
CA ASP A 608 2.50 16.27 4.58
C ASP A 608 2.67 15.97 6.08
N ARG A 609 2.88 17.03 6.87
CA ARG A 609 3.15 16.92 8.31
C ARG A 609 1.93 16.47 9.11
N ASP A 610 0.72 16.76 8.64
CA ASP A 610 -0.51 16.36 9.30
C ASP A 610 -0.75 14.86 9.16
N PHE A 611 -0.65 14.34 7.94
CA PHE A 611 -0.64 12.91 7.67
C PHE A 611 0.48 12.22 8.45
N ALA A 612 1.71 12.74 8.41
CA ALA A 612 2.82 12.10 9.09
C ALA A 612 2.61 12.00 10.61
N GLY A 613 2.05 13.05 11.23
CA GLY A 613 1.63 13.03 12.63
C GLY A 613 0.54 12.00 12.90
N ARG A 614 -0.48 11.91 12.04
CA ARG A 614 -1.56 10.91 12.13
C ARG A 614 -1.01 9.48 12.05
N LEU A 615 -0.12 9.21 11.11
CA LEU A 615 0.50 7.91 10.93
C LEU A 615 1.33 7.52 12.17
N TRP A 616 2.16 8.44 12.69
CA TRP A 616 2.91 8.21 13.93
C TRP A 616 1.99 7.89 15.13
N ASN A 617 0.92 8.65 15.27
CA ASN A 617 -0.06 8.47 16.34
C ASN A 617 -0.79 7.12 16.22
N SER A 618 -1.14 6.71 15.01
CA SER A 618 -1.76 5.40 14.78
C SER A 618 -0.79 4.25 15.06
N MET A 619 0.47 4.36 14.61
CA MET A 619 1.52 3.38 14.94
C MET A 619 1.73 3.26 16.46
N THR A 620 1.83 4.38 17.17
CA THR A 620 2.10 4.36 18.63
C THR A 620 0.90 3.95 19.47
N SER A 621 -0.33 4.15 19.00
CA SER A 621 -1.55 3.75 19.71
C SER A 621 -1.98 2.31 19.46
N LEU A 622 -1.62 1.75 18.30
CA LEU A 622 -2.05 0.40 17.89
C LEU A 622 -0.95 -0.67 18.05
N THR A 623 0.24 -0.30 18.50
CA THR A 623 1.40 -1.21 18.61
C THR A 623 2.21 -0.94 19.88
N GLY A 624 3.01 -1.91 20.33
CA GLY A 624 3.85 -1.78 21.52
C GLY A 624 5.17 -1.01 21.33
N ILE A 625 5.31 -0.19 20.28
CA ILE A 625 6.54 0.55 19.97
C ILE A 625 7.02 1.42 21.14
N LEU A 626 6.11 2.10 21.85
CA LEU A 626 6.45 2.94 23.00
C LEU A 626 6.83 2.13 24.24
N GLN A 627 6.39 0.87 24.32
CA GLN A 627 6.64 -0.03 25.44
C GLN A 627 7.86 -0.92 25.22
N ASN A 628 8.63 -0.74 24.13
CA ASN A 628 9.74 -1.62 23.78
C ASN A 628 9.31 -3.10 23.63
N GLU A 629 8.10 -3.33 23.12
CA GLU A 629 7.61 -4.68 22.88
C GLU A 629 8.57 -5.45 21.96
N GLU A 630 8.94 -6.67 22.39
CA GLU A 630 9.71 -7.60 21.59
C GLU A 630 8.80 -8.26 20.55
N ASN A 631 8.60 -7.57 19.43
CA ASN A 631 7.82 -8.02 18.29
C ASN A 631 8.64 -7.82 17.01
N GLY A 632 8.89 -8.91 16.27
CA GLY A 632 9.71 -8.89 15.04
C GLY A 632 9.12 -8.08 13.88
N ASN A 633 7.84 -7.68 13.97
CA ASN A 633 7.18 -6.82 13.00
C ASN A 633 7.19 -5.33 13.39
N ILE A 634 7.65 -4.99 14.60
CA ILE A 634 7.93 -3.60 14.96
C ILE A 634 9.37 -3.30 14.52
N TRP A 635 9.53 -2.65 13.38
CA TRP A 635 10.85 -2.35 12.81
C TRP A 635 11.42 -1.06 13.39
N TYR A 636 11.86 -1.12 14.66
CA TYR A 636 12.35 0.02 15.45
C TYR A 636 13.32 0.93 14.70
N ASP A 637 14.26 0.39 13.91
CA ASP A 637 15.20 1.16 13.10
C ASP A 637 14.50 2.09 12.10
N SER A 638 13.57 1.55 11.31
CA SER A 638 12.80 2.31 10.32
C SER A 638 11.87 3.31 10.98
N TRP A 639 11.23 2.92 12.08
CA TRP A 639 10.26 3.77 12.78
C TRP A 639 10.94 4.92 13.52
N ALA A 640 12.13 4.69 14.09
CA ALA A 640 12.95 5.74 14.68
C ALA A 640 13.43 6.75 13.63
N ARG A 641 13.83 6.29 12.44
CA ARG A 641 14.23 7.19 11.34
C ARG A 641 13.05 7.99 10.80
N TYR A 642 11.88 7.36 10.65
CA TYR A 642 10.64 8.05 10.31
C TYR A 642 10.31 9.13 11.36
N TYR A 643 10.31 8.77 12.64
CA TYR A 643 10.02 9.73 13.71
C TYR A 643 11.04 10.87 13.77
N ALA A 644 12.33 10.59 13.52
CA ALA A 644 13.35 11.64 13.46
C ALA A 644 13.17 12.61 12.26
N MET A 645 12.56 12.18 11.15
CA MET A 645 12.18 13.12 10.07
C MET A 645 11.02 14.03 10.50
N LEU A 646 10.09 13.49 11.28
CA LEU A 646 8.94 14.22 11.79
C LEU A 646 9.34 15.19 12.92
N GLU A 647 10.05 14.69 13.92
CA GLU A 647 10.47 15.39 15.14
C GLU A 647 11.96 15.16 15.43
N PRO A 648 12.89 15.90 14.79
CA PRO A 648 14.32 15.60 14.85
C PRO A 648 14.95 15.59 16.26
N GLU A 649 14.57 16.56 17.11
CA GLU A 649 15.12 16.63 18.47
C GLU A 649 14.58 15.51 19.37
N SER A 650 13.27 15.26 19.32
CA SER A 650 12.65 14.16 20.07
C SER A 650 13.01 12.78 19.51
N GLY A 651 13.36 12.68 18.23
CA GLY A 651 13.80 11.46 17.58
C GLY A 651 15.05 10.85 18.20
N VAL A 652 15.99 11.68 18.68
CA VAL A 652 17.19 11.21 19.40
C VAL A 652 16.81 10.58 20.73
N GLU A 653 15.91 11.19 21.50
CA GLU A 653 15.47 10.65 22.79
C GLU A 653 14.64 9.38 22.61
N PHE A 654 13.78 9.33 21.59
CA PHE A 654 13.07 8.12 21.21
C PHE A 654 14.05 6.99 20.87
N TYR A 655 15.02 7.24 19.99
CA TYR A 655 16.05 6.29 19.61
C TYR A 655 16.83 5.74 20.82
N LYS A 656 17.25 6.61 21.75
CA LYS A 656 17.95 6.20 22.98
C LYS A 656 17.09 5.30 23.87
N GLY A 657 15.78 5.46 23.82
CA GLY A 657 14.82 4.63 24.54
C GLY A 657 14.55 3.27 23.88
N CYS A 658 14.96 3.06 22.63
CA CYS A 658 14.73 1.80 21.91
C CYS A 658 15.72 0.71 22.34
N THR A 659 15.18 -0.43 22.77
CA THR A 659 15.95 -1.62 23.21
C THR A 659 15.88 -2.78 22.22
N GLN A 660 15.02 -2.66 21.19
CA GLN A 660 14.73 -3.71 20.22
C GLN A 660 15.26 -3.39 18.80
N LEU A 661 16.26 -2.51 18.69
CA LEU A 661 16.91 -2.16 17.42
C LEU A 661 17.67 -3.36 16.81
N GLY A 662 17.84 -3.36 15.48
CA GLY A 662 18.62 -4.34 14.72
C GLY A 662 17.90 -5.66 14.42
N LYS A 663 16.56 -5.71 14.51
CA LYS A 663 15.77 -6.93 14.26
C LYS A 663 15.45 -7.14 12.76
N LYS A 664 15.26 -6.08 11.98
CA LYS A 664 15.06 -6.15 10.52
C LYS A 664 16.43 -6.24 9.85
N PHE A 665 16.73 -7.37 9.20
CA PHE A 665 18.09 -7.69 8.72
C PHE A 665 18.63 -6.79 7.61
N GLY A 666 17.75 -6.17 6.82
CA GLY A 666 18.08 -5.17 5.79
C GLY A 666 18.35 -3.77 6.35
N GLU A 667 18.23 -3.58 7.66
CA GLU A 667 18.56 -2.35 8.36
C GLU A 667 19.86 -2.46 9.15
N SER A 668 20.50 -1.31 9.41
CA SER A 668 21.63 -1.26 10.33
C SER A 668 21.41 -0.21 11.40
N GLN A 669 21.76 -0.56 12.64
CA GLN A 669 21.83 0.41 13.73
C GLN A 669 22.82 1.54 13.43
N ALA A 670 23.86 1.29 12.61
CA ALA A 670 24.77 2.33 12.15
C ALA A 670 24.05 3.41 11.32
N GLN A 671 23.20 3.00 10.39
CA GLN A 671 22.37 3.93 9.61
C GLN A 671 21.33 4.61 10.49
N THR A 672 20.64 3.89 11.38
CA THR A 672 19.69 4.48 12.32
C THR A 672 20.35 5.55 13.18
N TYR A 673 21.50 5.24 13.79
CA TYR A 673 22.28 6.16 14.62
C TYR A 673 22.71 7.39 13.83
N HIS A 674 23.34 7.20 12.67
CA HIS A 674 23.74 8.31 11.80
C HIS A 674 22.55 9.19 11.42
N TRP A 675 21.43 8.58 11.04
CA TRP A 675 20.24 9.28 10.60
C TRP A 675 19.61 10.17 11.67
N VAL A 676 19.34 9.62 12.86
CA VAL A 676 18.67 10.37 13.94
C VAL A 676 19.51 11.55 14.41
N TYR A 677 20.83 11.39 14.50
CA TYR A 677 21.72 12.48 14.89
C TYR A 677 21.97 13.49 13.75
N SER A 678 21.94 13.05 12.49
CA SER A 678 22.00 13.96 11.34
C SER A 678 20.80 14.91 11.34
N LEU A 679 19.58 14.37 11.46
CA LEU A 679 18.37 15.19 11.52
C LEU A 679 18.35 16.07 12.78
N ALA A 680 18.83 15.58 13.93
CA ALA A 680 18.99 16.45 15.09
C ALA A 680 19.99 17.59 14.86
N SER A 681 20.95 17.44 13.95
CA SER A 681 21.92 18.50 13.60
C SER A 681 21.30 19.53 12.65
N TYR A 682 20.65 19.05 11.58
CA TYR A 682 20.23 19.88 10.46
C TYR A 682 18.75 20.27 10.47
N GLY A 683 17.93 19.54 11.21
CA GLY A 683 16.49 19.76 11.33
C GLY A 683 15.65 18.88 10.42
N ALA A 684 14.39 19.26 10.27
CA ALA A 684 13.40 18.48 9.55
C ALA A 684 13.48 18.80 8.04
N PRO A 685 13.27 17.83 7.14
CA PRO A 685 13.27 18.10 5.69
C PRO A 685 12.14 19.06 5.31
N LEU A 686 12.44 20.02 4.44
CA LEU A 686 11.50 21.02 3.92
C LEU A 686 11.14 20.74 2.47
N GLN A 687 9.84 20.88 2.15
CA GLN A 687 9.33 20.75 0.78
C GLN A 687 8.99 22.11 0.13
N ASP A 688 8.91 23.21 0.87
CA ASP A 688 8.55 24.54 0.35
C ASP A 688 9.68 25.19 -0.47
N VAL A 689 10.88 24.61 -0.45
CA VAL A 689 12.04 25.03 -1.24
C VAL A 689 12.43 23.91 -2.19
N THR A 690 12.50 24.24 -3.48
CA THR A 690 12.96 23.32 -4.54
C THR A 690 14.35 23.76 -5.02
N ALA A 691 15.04 22.88 -5.73
CA ALA A 691 16.38 23.13 -6.26
C ALA A 691 16.41 22.88 -7.77
N ASP A 692 17.37 23.52 -8.45
CA ASP A 692 17.63 23.30 -9.87
C ASP A 692 18.41 22.01 -10.17
N HIS A 693 18.68 21.21 -9.13
CA HIS A 693 19.39 19.94 -9.18
C HIS A 693 18.63 18.85 -8.40
N PRO A 694 18.48 17.63 -8.94
CA PRO A 694 17.63 16.60 -8.34
C PRO A 694 18.23 15.95 -7.08
N LEU A 695 19.54 16.12 -6.86
CA LEU A 695 20.24 15.62 -5.67
C LEU A 695 20.46 16.70 -4.62
N ALA A 696 19.44 17.53 -4.36
CA ALA A 696 19.49 18.62 -3.40
C ALA A 696 18.21 18.69 -2.57
N VAL A 697 18.36 18.88 -1.27
CA VAL A 697 17.28 18.92 -0.28
C VAL A 697 17.59 20.01 0.76
N VAL A 698 16.55 20.64 1.30
CA VAL A 698 16.68 21.64 2.38
C VAL A 698 16.16 21.06 3.69
N PHE A 699 16.87 21.35 4.78
CA PHE A 699 16.45 21.04 6.15
C PHE A 699 16.25 22.33 6.93
N GLU A 700 15.36 22.33 7.92
CA GLU A 700 15.17 23.47 8.81
C GLU A 700 15.21 23.09 10.29
N LYS A 701 16.00 23.85 11.04
CA LYS A 701 16.09 23.77 12.50
C LYS A 701 16.05 25.17 13.10
N ASN A 702 15.08 25.44 13.97
CA ASN A 702 14.98 26.71 14.70
C ASN A 702 15.04 27.95 13.78
N GLY A 703 14.35 27.90 12.64
CA GLY A 703 14.36 28.97 11.63
C GLY A 703 15.64 29.04 10.79
N VAL A 704 16.61 28.14 10.96
CA VAL A 704 17.83 28.09 10.15
C VAL A 704 17.68 27.02 9.08
N ARG A 705 17.74 27.44 7.82
CA ARG A 705 17.76 26.52 6.66
C ARG A 705 19.17 26.03 6.40
N THR A 706 19.32 24.71 6.32
CA THR A 706 20.51 24.03 5.83
C THR A 706 20.22 23.46 4.46
N TYR A 707 20.93 23.93 3.45
CA TYR A 707 20.87 23.47 2.08
C TYR A 707 21.88 22.35 1.92
N CYS A 708 21.46 21.20 1.41
CA CYS A 708 22.31 20.05 1.17
C CYS A 708 22.24 19.68 -0.30
N ALA A 709 23.39 19.39 -0.91
CA ALA A 709 23.44 18.87 -2.27
C ALA A 709 24.60 17.90 -2.48
N GLN A 710 24.37 16.89 -3.32
CA GLN A 710 25.38 15.94 -3.80
C GLN A 710 25.76 16.25 -5.24
N ASN A 711 27.07 16.30 -5.50
CA ASN A 711 27.63 16.37 -6.83
C ASN A 711 28.33 15.04 -7.16
N TYR A 712 27.85 14.31 -8.17
CA TYR A 712 28.53 13.11 -8.67
C TYR A 712 29.53 13.41 -9.79
N GLY A 713 29.52 14.63 -10.34
CA GLY A 713 30.40 15.06 -11.40
C GLY A 713 31.84 15.28 -10.95
N ASP A 714 32.72 15.47 -11.94
CA ASP A 714 34.15 15.75 -11.78
C ASP A 714 34.48 17.26 -11.80
N THR A 715 33.48 18.12 -11.96
CA THR A 715 33.58 19.59 -11.89
C THR A 715 32.69 20.17 -10.80
N PRO A 716 33.05 21.34 -10.21
CA PRO A 716 32.17 22.01 -9.26
C PRO A 716 30.77 22.25 -9.83
N LEU A 717 29.75 22.05 -9.00
CA LEU A 717 28.34 22.20 -9.34
C LEU A 717 27.77 23.37 -8.54
N GLU A 718 27.30 24.40 -9.22
CA GLU A 718 26.47 25.44 -8.57
C GLU A 718 25.04 24.94 -8.49
N VAL A 719 24.46 24.94 -7.30
CA VAL A 719 23.06 24.58 -7.06
C VAL A 719 22.30 25.82 -6.61
N ALA A 720 21.20 26.13 -7.28
CA ALA A 720 20.30 27.23 -6.94
C ALA A 720 18.98 26.70 -6.38
N PHE A 721 18.47 27.39 -5.37
CA PHE A 721 17.22 27.07 -4.69
C PHE A 721 16.15 28.11 -5.00
N SER A 722 14.88 27.70 -4.91
CA SER A 722 13.72 28.51 -5.25
C SER A 722 13.54 29.75 -4.36
N ASP A 723 14.16 29.79 -3.19
CA ASP A 723 14.19 30.94 -2.29
C ASP A 723 15.34 31.93 -2.58
N GLY A 724 16.14 31.66 -3.62
CA GLY A 724 17.21 32.52 -4.10
C GLY A 724 18.59 32.23 -3.49
N PHE A 725 18.70 31.27 -2.55
CA PHE A 725 20.00 30.79 -2.09
C PHE A 725 20.70 29.98 -3.19
N SER A 726 22.02 30.05 -3.24
CA SER A 726 22.84 29.18 -4.09
C SER A 726 24.20 28.93 -3.45
N PHE A 727 24.78 27.77 -3.73
CA PHE A 727 26.14 27.46 -3.30
C PHE A 727 26.82 26.46 -4.24
N SER A 728 28.16 26.47 -4.19
CA SER A 728 29.02 25.59 -4.96
C SER A 728 29.26 24.28 -4.22
N VAL A 729 29.05 23.16 -4.90
CA VAL A 729 29.32 21.80 -4.42
C VAL A 729 30.53 21.22 -5.17
N ALA A 730 31.56 20.85 -4.43
CA ALA A 730 32.79 20.29 -4.95
C ALA A 730 32.56 18.95 -5.70
N PRO A 731 33.40 18.62 -6.69
CA PRO A 731 33.33 17.35 -7.41
C PRO A 731 33.31 16.13 -6.49
N GLY A 732 32.40 15.19 -6.73
CA GLY A 732 32.30 13.93 -5.98
C GLY A 732 31.86 14.05 -4.51
N GLU A 733 31.53 15.25 -4.04
CA GLU A 733 31.24 15.54 -2.63
C GLU A 733 29.75 15.77 -2.39
N MET A 734 29.32 15.54 -1.15
CA MET A 734 28.08 16.09 -0.62
C MET A 734 28.43 17.23 0.32
N GLN A 735 27.80 18.39 0.15
CA GLN A 735 28.08 19.56 0.98
C GLN A 735 26.80 20.17 1.52
N THR A 736 26.94 20.78 2.70
CA THR A 736 25.91 21.59 3.33
C THR A 736 26.33 23.05 3.36
N ALA A 737 25.34 23.94 3.29
CA ALA A 737 25.50 25.37 3.48
C ALA A 737 24.32 25.93 4.27
N VAL A 738 24.52 27.06 4.95
CA VAL A 738 23.49 27.76 5.70
C VAL A 738 23.39 29.18 5.15
N SER A 739 22.17 29.67 4.93
CA SER A 739 21.98 31.09 4.61
C SER A 739 22.26 31.94 5.86
N GLY A 740 23.12 32.94 5.76
CA GLY A 740 23.45 33.83 6.88
C GLY A 740 22.24 34.64 7.39
N GLU A 741 22.20 34.80 8.71
CA GLU A 741 21.09 35.22 9.59
C GLU A 741 19.95 34.17 9.73
N PRO A 742 19.56 33.79 10.96
CA PRO A 742 18.40 32.93 11.18
C PRO A 742 17.17 33.55 10.52
N LEU A 743 16.33 32.74 9.85
CA LEU A 743 15.00 33.23 9.48
C LEU A 743 14.26 33.61 10.78
N PRO A 744 13.33 34.58 10.71
CA PRO A 744 12.50 34.93 11.85
C PRO A 744 11.88 33.65 12.44
N GLN A 745 11.99 33.47 13.76
CA GLN A 745 11.46 32.29 14.45
C GLN A 745 9.97 32.16 14.14
N ALA A 746 9.60 31.06 13.47
CA ALA A 746 8.20 30.76 13.16
C ALA A 746 7.37 30.66 14.45
N PRO A 747 6.09 31.08 14.42
CA PRO A 747 5.22 30.89 15.55
C PRO A 747 4.99 29.39 15.81
N THR A 748 4.90 29.01 17.07
CA THR A 748 4.58 27.64 17.51
C THR A 748 3.31 27.65 18.35
N ALA A 749 2.62 26.52 18.47
CA ALA A 749 1.51 26.39 19.41
C ALA A 749 1.60 25.12 20.24
N THR A 750 1.19 25.23 21.51
CA THR A 750 0.91 24.10 22.39
C THR A 750 -0.60 23.93 22.51
N ILE A 751 -1.10 22.74 22.21
CA ILE A 751 -2.53 22.44 22.24
C ILE A 751 -2.88 21.64 23.49
N THR A 752 -3.93 22.06 24.18
CA THR A 752 -4.55 21.36 25.31
C THR A 752 -6.04 21.15 25.05
N ALA A 753 -6.60 20.09 25.63
CA ALA A 753 -8.02 19.76 25.51
C ALA A 753 -8.69 19.69 26.89
N ASP A 754 -9.91 20.21 27.01
CA ASP A 754 -10.75 20.11 28.20
C ASP A 754 -12.20 19.71 27.81
N PRO A 755 -12.67 18.51 28.20
CA PRO A 755 -11.95 17.48 28.96
C PRO A 755 -10.84 16.80 28.14
N ALA A 756 -9.86 16.18 28.82
CA ALA A 756 -8.70 15.53 28.20
C ALA A 756 -9.05 14.31 27.32
N THR A 757 -10.22 13.70 27.54
CA THR A 757 -10.91 12.74 26.67
C THR A 757 -12.41 13.03 26.75
N CYS A 758 -13.18 12.64 25.74
CA CYS A 758 -14.65 12.76 25.75
C CYS A 758 -15.29 11.55 25.06
N LYS A 759 -16.61 11.41 25.14
CA LYS A 759 -17.36 10.37 24.40
C LYS A 759 -17.95 10.93 23.10
N ALA A 760 -18.27 10.04 22.16
CA ALA A 760 -19.05 10.43 20.98
C ALA A 760 -20.37 11.13 21.40
N GLY A 761 -20.61 12.31 20.85
CA GLY A 761 -21.72 13.21 21.19
C GLY A 761 -21.38 14.28 22.23
N GLU A 762 -20.22 14.20 22.91
CA GLU A 762 -19.79 15.19 23.91
C GLU A 762 -18.97 16.33 23.29
N GLU A 763 -18.94 17.48 23.98
CA GLU A 763 -18.21 18.67 23.56
C GLU A 763 -16.86 18.75 24.30
N VAL A 764 -15.80 19.07 23.56
CA VAL A 764 -14.48 19.39 24.08
C VAL A 764 -14.06 20.79 23.64
N THR A 765 -13.34 21.49 24.52
CA THR A 765 -12.68 22.75 24.18
C THR A 765 -11.19 22.50 23.96
N PHE A 766 -10.72 22.72 22.73
CA PHE A 766 -9.30 22.79 22.45
C PHE A 766 -8.79 24.21 22.66
N THR A 767 -7.60 24.35 23.23
CA THR A 767 -6.90 25.62 23.45
C THR A 767 -5.50 25.53 22.90
N ALA A 768 -5.19 26.37 21.91
CA ALA A 768 -3.86 26.56 21.35
C ALA A 768 -3.21 27.80 22.00
N VAL A 769 -2.13 27.57 22.77
CA VAL A 769 -1.28 28.62 23.31
C VAL A 769 -0.14 28.85 22.34
N ILE A 770 -0.12 30.03 21.72
CA ILE A 770 0.79 30.40 20.65
C ILE A 770 1.96 31.21 21.19
N ASP A 771 3.16 30.76 20.89
CA ASP A 771 4.35 31.59 20.88
C ASP A 771 4.49 32.18 19.49
N GLY A 772 4.40 33.50 19.36
CA GLY A 772 4.46 34.19 18.07
C GLY A 772 5.84 34.13 17.41
N GLY A 773 6.88 33.75 18.16
CA GLY A 773 8.26 33.89 17.72
C GLY A 773 8.54 35.34 17.31
N ASP A 774 9.09 35.51 16.11
CA ASP A 774 9.39 36.83 15.53
C ASP A 774 8.25 37.39 14.66
N TYR A 775 7.12 36.67 14.53
CA TYR A 775 5.99 37.11 13.71
C TYR A 775 4.88 37.74 14.56
N GLU A 776 4.28 38.81 14.03
CA GLU A 776 3.03 39.32 14.58
C GLU A 776 1.88 38.36 14.22
N VAL A 777 1.38 37.64 15.23
CA VAL A 777 0.27 36.70 15.09
C VAL A 777 -1.03 37.47 14.90
N SER A 778 -1.65 37.29 13.74
CA SER A 778 -2.92 37.92 13.39
C SER A 778 -4.12 37.12 13.90
N SER A 779 -4.08 35.79 13.74
CA SER A 779 -5.15 34.87 14.16
C SER A 779 -4.63 33.44 14.19
N ALA A 780 -5.41 32.53 14.75
CA ALA A 780 -5.18 31.10 14.60
C ALA A 780 -6.49 30.33 14.58
N VAL A 781 -6.48 29.20 13.89
CA VAL A 781 -7.59 28.30 13.67
C VAL A 781 -7.22 26.93 14.17
N ILE A 782 -8.06 26.31 14.99
CA ILE A 782 -7.86 24.92 15.40
C ILE A 782 -8.55 24.02 14.39
N LYS A 783 -7.86 22.96 13.98
CA LYS A 783 -8.38 21.94 13.07
C LYS A 783 -8.38 20.58 13.76
N VAL A 784 -9.43 19.79 13.50
CA VAL A 784 -9.54 18.40 13.92
C VAL A 784 -9.63 17.54 12.67
N ASN A 785 -8.71 16.59 12.49
CA ASN A 785 -8.57 15.78 11.28
C ASN A 785 -8.52 16.62 9.98
N GLY A 786 -7.83 17.77 10.04
CA GLY A 786 -7.70 18.70 8.90
C GLY A 786 -8.92 19.61 8.68
N GLU A 787 -10.05 19.36 9.35
CA GLU A 787 -11.23 20.21 9.26
C GLU A 787 -11.21 21.32 10.30
N GLU A 788 -11.46 22.55 9.87
CA GLU A 788 -11.65 23.69 10.76
C GLU A 788 -12.93 23.52 11.60
N ILE A 789 -12.80 23.60 12.92
CA ILE A 789 -13.94 23.47 13.83
C ILE A 789 -14.71 24.80 13.91
N SER A 790 -15.80 24.93 13.14
CA SER A 790 -16.64 26.13 13.17
C SER A 790 -17.61 26.10 14.36
N THR A 791 -17.34 26.86 15.42
CA THR A 791 -18.35 27.60 16.23
C THR A 791 -17.64 28.50 17.25
N ALA A 792 -17.30 29.71 16.78
CA ALA A 792 -16.70 30.82 17.52
C ALA A 792 -15.35 30.52 18.19
N VAL A 793 -14.25 30.92 17.52
CA VAL A 793 -12.96 31.15 18.19
C VAL A 793 -13.22 32.05 19.40
N LEU A 794 -13.07 31.50 20.61
CA LEU A 794 -13.19 32.28 21.84
C LEU A 794 -11.98 33.20 21.90
N SER A 795 -12.16 34.48 21.59
CA SER A 795 -11.06 35.45 21.48
C SER A 795 -10.31 35.64 22.80
N ARG A 796 -8.96 35.59 22.73
CA ARG A 796 -7.94 36.13 23.67
C ARG A 796 -8.21 35.95 25.17
N ALA A 797 -8.15 34.70 25.64
CA ALA A 797 -7.80 34.45 27.04
C ALA A 797 -6.29 34.66 27.22
N ALA A 798 -5.89 35.87 27.64
CA ALA A 798 -4.49 36.34 27.65
C ALA A 798 -3.83 36.42 26.26
N ALA A 799 -2.80 37.27 26.10
CA ALA A 799 -2.12 37.46 24.83
C ALA A 799 -1.51 36.13 24.33
N GLY A 800 -1.96 35.63 23.17
CA GLY A 800 -1.41 34.43 22.53
C GLY A 800 -2.27 33.15 22.63
N SER A 801 -3.43 33.14 23.29
CA SER A 801 -4.27 31.92 23.39
C SER A 801 -5.53 31.97 22.52
N TYR A 802 -5.82 30.86 21.84
CA TYR A 802 -6.98 30.66 20.96
C TYR A 802 -7.69 29.37 21.34
N SER A 803 -9.01 29.40 21.54
CA SER A 803 -9.78 28.21 21.88
C SER A 803 -10.98 28.02 20.96
N ALA A 804 -11.32 26.76 20.69
CA ALA A 804 -12.49 26.40 19.91
C ALA A 804 -13.14 25.13 20.47
N LYS A 805 -14.46 25.07 20.36
CA LYS A 805 -15.26 23.93 20.80
C LYS A 805 -15.49 22.98 19.65
N TRP A 806 -15.42 21.70 19.94
CA TRP A 806 -15.66 20.61 19.00
C TRP A 806 -16.57 19.59 19.65
N THR A 807 -17.62 19.16 18.95
CA THR A 807 -18.47 18.05 19.38
C THR A 807 -18.01 16.80 18.65
N ALA A 808 -17.58 15.79 19.39
CA ALA A 808 -17.07 14.56 18.81
C ALA A 808 -18.19 13.77 18.13
N ALA A 809 -18.17 13.64 16.81
CA ALA A 809 -19.22 12.93 16.08
C ALA A 809 -19.13 11.40 16.22
N SER A 810 -17.91 10.87 16.34
CA SER A 810 -17.61 9.44 16.39
C SER A 810 -16.51 9.16 17.40
N ALA A 811 -16.48 7.95 17.93
CA ALA A 811 -15.36 7.47 18.75
C ALA A 811 -14.13 7.21 17.86
N GLY A 812 -12.94 7.32 18.44
CA GLY A 812 -11.68 7.12 17.72
C GLY A 812 -10.58 8.07 18.19
N VAL A 813 -9.43 7.97 17.53
CA VAL A 813 -8.32 8.90 17.73
C VAL A 813 -8.42 10.00 16.69
N HIS A 814 -8.51 11.24 17.13
CA HIS A 814 -8.57 12.42 16.29
C HIS A 814 -7.26 13.20 16.42
N THR A 815 -6.84 13.84 15.32
CA THR A 815 -5.64 14.68 15.31
C THR A 815 -6.01 16.14 15.33
N VAL A 816 -5.41 16.90 16.23
CA VAL A 816 -5.74 18.30 16.48
C VAL A 816 -4.50 19.14 16.26
N HIS A 817 -4.55 20.12 15.38
CA HIS A 817 -3.47 21.11 15.21
C HIS A 817 -4.05 22.53 15.16
N ALA A 818 -3.19 23.54 15.22
CA ALA A 818 -3.55 24.94 15.06
C ALA A 818 -2.82 25.54 13.85
N GLU A 819 -3.55 26.10 12.91
CA GLU A 819 -3.01 26.96 11.86
C GLU A 819 -2.88 28.37 12.39
N ILE A 820 -1.66 28.89 12.43
CA ILE A 820 -1.28 30.20 12.95
C ILE A 820 -1.05 31.13 11.77
N ILE A 821 -1.84 32.19 11.67
CA ILE A 821 -1.69 33.20 10.62
C ILE A 821 -0.85 34.34 11.19
N ALA A 822 0.41 34.45 10.75
CA ALA A 822 1.34 35.44 11.26
C ALA A 822 2.18 36.06 10.14
N GLY A 823 2.37 37.38 10.15
CA GLY A 823 3.12 38.11 9.11
C GLY A 823 2.67 37.86 7.67
N GLY A 824 1.38 37.57 7.44
CA GLY A 824 0.83 37.27 6.12
C GLY A 824 1.09 35.83 5.61
N LYS A 825 1.64 34.95 6.45
CA LYS A 825 1.86 33.53 6.18
C LYS A 825 1.00 32.67 7.11
N VAL A 826 0.81 31.40 6.74
CA VAL A 826 0.18 30.37 7.57
C VAL A 826 1.26 29.40 8.05
N PHE A 827 1.29 29.13 9.35
CA PHE A 827 2.16 28.15 9.99
C PHE A 827 1.27 27.09 10.65
N ALA A 828 1.67 25.82 10.67
CA ALA A 828 0.94 24.78 11.38
C ALA A 828 1.66 24.47 12.71
N SER A 829 0.90 24.32 13.79
CA SER A 829 1.42 23.78 15.04
C SER A 829 1.72 22.29 14.92
N ARG A 830 2.44 21.76 15.90
CA ARG A 830 2.52 20.31 16.10
C ARG A 830 1.12 19.73 16.30
N PRO A 831 0.75 18.64 15.59
CA PRO A 831 -0.49 17.94 15.84
C PRO A 831 -0.46 17.19 17.17
N VAL A 832 -1.58 17.16 17.89
CA VAL A 832 -1.79 16.38 19.11
C VAL A 832 -2.91 15.36 18.91
N SER A 833 -2.76 14.17 19.47
CA SER A 833 -3.84 13.18 19.49
C SER A 833 -4.88 13.52 20.56
N TYR A 834 -6.14 13.34 20.21
CA TYR A 834 -7.27 13.44 21.12
C TYR A 834 -8.16 12.20 20.97
N THR A 835 -8.32 11.46 22.06
CA THR A 835 -9.11 10.22 22.06
C THR A 835 -10.56 10.52 22.41
N VAL A 836 -11.46 10.11 21.53
CA VAL A 836 -12.90 10.04 21.78
C VAL A 836 -13.28 8.60 22.09
N GLU A 837 -13.81 8.38 23.28
CA GLU A 837 -14.27 7.09 23.75
C GLU A 837 -15.60 6.71 23.08
N SER A 838 -15.79 5.41 22.83
CA SER A 838 -17.10 4.87 22.50
C SER A 838 -18.05 5.10 23.68
N ALA A 839 -19.31 5.42 23.41
CA ALA A 839 -20.34 5.36 24.44
C ALA A 839 -20.31 3.95 25.06
N GLU A 840 -20.23 3.85 26.39
CA GLU A 840 -20.30 2.54 27.04
C GLU A 840 -21.68 1.93 26.79
N PRO A 841 -21.78 0.65 26.35
CA PRO A 841 -23.04 -0.06 26.44
C PRO A 841 -23.39 -0.29 27.91
N GLU A 842 -24.61 0.06 28.33
CA GLU A 842 -25.12 -0.34 29.63
C GLU A 842 -25.03 -1.86 29.77
N ILE A 843 -24.33 -2.33 30.81
CA ILE A 843 -24.22 -3.75 31.17
C ILE A 843 -25.50 -4.13 31.92
N PRO A 844 -26.37 -5.02 31.41
CA PRO A 844 -27.37 -5.67 32.24
C PRO A 844 -26.66 -6.66 33.17
N ASP A 845 -27.08 -6.72 34.43
CA ASP A 845 -26.59 -7.69 35.43
C ASP A 845 -26.39 -9.09 34.83
N ASN A 846 -25.16 -9.61 34.95
CA ASN A 846 -24.80 -10.96 34.50
C ASN A 846 -25.76 -12.02 35.10
N PRO A 847 -26.26 -12.99 34.31
CA PRO A 847 -27.00 -14.12 34.84
C PRO A 847 -26.07 -15.13 35.55
N VAL A 848 -26.71 -15.85 36.50
CA VAL A 848 -26.26 -16.88 37.45
C VAL A 848 -24.96 -17.65 37.12
N THR A 849 -24.08 -17.75 38.12
CA THR A 849 -22.92 -18.66 38.18
C THR A 849 -23.35 -20.14 38.15
N PRO A 850 -22.88 -20.97 37.21
CA PRO A 850 -23.17 -22.41 37.22
C PRO A 850 -22.30 -23.12 38.26
N GLY A 851 -22.85 -24.17 38.89
CA GLY A 851 -22.10 -25.04 39.81
C GLY A 851 -21.06 -25.92 39.08
N PRO A 852 -20.19 -26.63 39.82
CA PRO A 852 -19.17 -27.50 39.23
C PRO A 852 -19.78 -28.55 38.29
N GLY A 853 -19.37 -28.54 37.01
CA GLY A 853 -19.91 -29.44 35.96
C GLY A 853 -21.19 -28.94 35.27
N GLY A 854 -21.58 -27.68 35.46
CA GLY A 854 -22.67 -27.03 34.74
C GLY A 854 -22.21 -26.18 33.55
N SER A 855 -23.16 -25.84 32.68
CA SER A 855 -23.01 -24.80 31.65
C SER A 855 -23.71 -23.51 32.07
N SER A 856 -23.18 -22.36 31.65
CA SER A 856 -23.88 -21.07 31.71
C SER A 856 -24.06 -20.53 30.31
N GLU A 857 -25.27 -20.06 30.03
CA GLU A 857 -25.65 -19.49 28.74
C GLU A 857 -26.04 -18.02 28.93
N VAL A 858 -25.49 -17.15 28.08
CA VAL A 858 -25.86 -15.74 27.96
C VAL A 858 -26.21 -15.50 26.50
N GLU A 859 -27.39 -14.97 26.23
CA GLU A 859 -27.81 -14.62 24.87
C GLU A 859 -28.10 -13.13 24.78
N HIS A 860 -27.50 -12.47 23.79
CA HIS A 860 -27.76 -11.09 23.41
C HIS A 860 -28.65 -11.11 22.17
N THR A 861 -29.84 -10.52 22.27
CA THR A 861 -30.76 -10.37 21.13
C THR A 861 -30.71 -8.95 20.60
N PHE A 862 -30.69 -8.83 19.28
CA PHE A 862 -30.57 -7.58 18.54
C PHE A 862 -31.71 -7.46 17.52
N THR A 863 -32.06 -6.23 17.22
CA THR A 863 -32.93 -5.88 16.09
C THR A 863 -32.09 -5.71 14.82
N ALA A 864 -32.77 -5.59 13.67
CA ALA A 864 -32.11 -5.40 12.38
C ALA A 864 -31.21 -4.13 12.34
N ASP A 865 -31.58 -3.08 13.09
CA ASP A 865 -30.92 -1.78 13.08
C ASP A 865 -29.66 -1.72 13.95
N ASP A 866 -29.39 -2.76 14.75
CA ASP A 866 -28.30 -2.75 15.71
C ASP A 866 -26.93 -3.13 15.10
N SER A 867 -26.79 -3.22 13.77
CA SER A 867 -25.51 -3.61 13.14
C SER A 867 -24.35 -2.64 13.48
N GLN A 868 -23.17 -3.18 13.79
CA GLN A 868 -21.93 -2.42 13.98
C GLN A 868 -21.37 -1.90 12.66
N GLU A 869 -21.45 -2.71 11.60
CA GLU A 869 -21.00 -2.39 10.25
C GLU A 869 -22.01 -2.98 9.28
N GLY A 870 -22.31 -2.25 8.20
CA GLY A 870 -23.26 -2.69 7.20
C GLY A 870 -24.70 -2.74 7.73
N VAL A 871 -25.51 -3.71 7.28
CA VAL A 871 -26.95 -3.82 7.61
C VAL A 871 -27.38 -5.26 7.87
N PHE A 872 -28.36 -5.45 8.74
CA PHE A 872 -29.19 -6.67 8.82
C PHE A 872 -30.64 -6.32 8.47
N TYR A 873 -31.42 -7.31 8.04
CA TYR A 873 -32.82 -7.09 7.60
C TYR A 873 -33.86 -7.69 8.55
N ALA A 874 -33.39 -8.48 9.52
CA ALA A 874 -34.20 -9.08 10.58
C ALA A 874 -33.39 -9.13 11.87
N GLY A 875 -34.08 -9.38 12.98
CA GLY A 875 -33.42 -9.59 14.27
C GLY A 875 -32.48 -10.80 14.26
N TYR A 876 -31.51 -10.77 15.15
CA TYR A 876 -30.51 -11.83 15.31
C TYR A 876 -30.09 -11.93 16.77
N SER A 877 -29.48 -13.04 17.17
CA SER A 877 -28.93 -13.22 18.51
C SER A 877 -27.51 -13.76 18.49
N ILE A 878 -26.73 -13.39 19.50
CA ILE A 878 -25.40 -13.93 19.76
C ILE A 878 -25.38 -14.50 21.17
N GLY A 879 -25.10 -15.79 21.28
CA GLY A 879 -25.02 -16.50 22.54
C GLY A 879 -23.59 -16.86 22.92
N PHE A 880 -23.34 -16.99 24.21
CA PHE A 880 -22.15 -17.59 24.79
C PHE A 880 -22.55 -18.74 25.70
N MET A 881 -21.91 -19.88 25.50
CA MET A 881 -22.04 -21.04 26.37
C MET A 881 -20.67 -21.45 26.90
N TYR A 882 -20.47 -21.29 28.21
CA TYR A 882 -19.29 -21.84 28.87
C TYR A 882 -19.59 -23.25 29.39
N ASP A 883 -18.76 -24.21 28.99
CA ASP A 883 -18.76 -25.57 29.52
C ASP A 883 -17.51 -25.75 30.41
N SER A 884 -17.76 -25.75 31.72
CA SER A 884 -16.71 -25.92 32.73
C SER A 884 -16.07 -27.32 32.73
N GLY A 885 -16.76 -28.35 32.25
CA GLY A 885 -16.24 -29.71 32.18
C GLY A 885 -15.23 -29.90 31.05
N ASN A 886 -15.43 -29.20 29.94
CA ASN A 886 -14.57 -29.27 28.76
C ASN A 886 -13.63 -28.06 28.58
N SER A 887 -13.73 -27.05 29.45
CA SER A 887 -12.95 -25.80 29.36
C SER A 887 -13.14 -25.11 28.01
N THR A 888 -14.39 -24.98 27.56
CA THR A 888 -14.72 -24.38 26.25
C THR A 888 -15.71 -23.25 26.39
N VAL A 889 -15.56 -22.21 25.57
CA VAL A 889 -16.60 -21.20 25.34
C VAL A 889 -17.09 -21.34 23.90
N THR A 890 -18.36 -21.68 23.74
CA THR A 890 -19.00 -21.73 22.42
C THR A 890 -19.76 -20.42 22.21
N VAL A 891 -19.44 -19.72 21.14
CA VAL A 891 -20.23 -18.59 20.66
C VAL A 891 -21.24 -19.12 19.65
N SER A 892 -22.52 -18.79 19.81
CA SER A 892 -23.59 -19.08 18.86
C SER A 892 -24.08 -17.80 18.21
N ALA A 893 -24.56 -17.90 16.97
CA ALA A 893 -25.19 -16.82 16.23
C ALA A 893 -26.42 -17.35 15.49
N GLN A 894 -27.57 -16.72 15.71
CA GLN A 894 -28.83 -17.07 15.06
C GLN A 894 -29.39 -15.84 14.34
N PHE A 895 -29.74 -15.99 13.07
CA PHE A 895 -30.37 -14.95 12.27
C PHE A 895 -31.83 -15.34 11.99
N GLN A 896 -32.75 -14.37 11.98
CA GLN A 896 -34.17 -14.62 11.72
C GLN A 896 -34.50 -14.39 10.24
N ASP A 897 -35.47 -15.15 9.73
CA ASP A 897 -36.03 -15.00 8.37
C ASP A 897 -34.99 -15.09 7.24
N GLU A 898 -34.59 -16.32 6.89
CA GLU A 898 -33.67 -16.62 5.79
C GLU A 898 -34.11 -16.01 4.45
N SER A 899 -35.42 -15.81 4.24
CA SER A 899 -35.94 -15.29 2.98
C SER A 899 -35.50 -13.85 2.69
N LEU A 900 -35.09 -13.11 3.74
CA LEU A 900 -34.56 -11.75 3.64
C LEU A 900 -33.07 -11.71 3.32
N TYR A 901 -32.39 -12.86 3.31
CA TYR A 901 -30.96 -12.96 3.07
C TYR A 901 -30.62 -13.92 1.92
N PRO A 902 -31.01 -13.59 0.67
CA PRO A 902 -30.70 -14.44 -0.48
C PRO A 902 -29.18 -14.59 -0.62
N GLY A 903 -28.69 -15.76 -1.05
CA GLY A 903 -27.24 -15.97 -1.25
C GLY A 903 -26.39 -15.93 0.03
N TRP A 904 -26.97 -16.31 1.18
CA TRP A 904 -26.29 -16.37 2.47
C TRP A 904 -24.99 -17.18 2.43
N VAL A 905 -23.91 -16.57 2.90
CA VAL A 905 -22.61 -17.22 3.11
C VAL A 905 -22.45 -17.54 4.60
N THR A 906 -21.83 -18.69 4.90
CA THR A 906 -21.51 -19.07 6.28
C THR A 906 -20.79 -17.93 7.02
N PRO A 907 -21.35 -17.43 8.14
CA PRO A 907 -20.78 -16.32 8.88
C PRO A 907 -19.41 -16.61 9.48
N ARG A 908 -18.71 -15.53 9.83
CA ARG A 908 -17.38 -15.55 10.43
C ARG A 908 -17.43 -14.84 11.78
N LEU A 909 -16.73 -15.37 12.78
CA LEU A 909 -16.64 -14.79 14.11
C LEU A 909 -15.38 -13.92 14.21
N PHE A 910 -15.55 -12.63 14.43
CA PHE A 910 -14.46 -11.72 14.80
C PHE A 910 -14.16 -11.85 16.29
N ASN A 911 -12.90 -12.12 16.64
CA ASN A 911 -12.38 -12.18 18.00
C ASN A 911 -11.44 -10.99 18.23
N TYR A 912 -11.94 -9.97 18.92
CA TYR A 912 -11.22 -8.71 19.12
C TYR A 912 -10.09 -8.77 20.15
N LEU A 913 -10.04 -9.84 20.96
CA LEU A 913 -9.02 -10.01 22.01
C LEU A 913 -8.02 -11.13 21.70
N GLY A 914 -8.09 -11.75 20.53
CA GLY A 914 -7.23 -12.89 20.19
C GLY A 914 -6.84 -12.97 18.71
N SER A 915 -6.00 -13.95 18.39
CA SER A 915 -5.55 -14.26 17.03
C SER A 915 -5.82 -15.75 16.72
N PRO A 916 -6.35 -16.10 15.52
CA PRO A 916 -6.68 -15.19 14.42
C PRO A 916 -7.90 -14.30 14.73
N PHE A 917 -7.90 -13.09 14.18
CA PHE A 917 -9.00 -12.13 14.35
C PHE A 917 -10.31 -12.68 13.79
N GLU A 918 -10.28 -13.30 12.61
CA GLU A 918 -11.47 -13.87 11.97
C GLU A 918 -11.46 -15.40 12.04
N ASN A 919 -12.52 -15.97 12.62
CA ASN A 919 -12.65 -17.39 12.89
C ASN A 919 -13.84 -17.97 12.11
N PRO A 920 -13.69 -19.13 11.44
CA PRO A 920 -14.81 -19.76 10.75
C PRO A 920 -15.86 -20.24 11.77
N MET A 921 -17.13 -19.94 11.50
CA MET A 921 -18.25 -20.56 12.20
C MET A 921 -18.73 -21.80 11.43
N THR A 922 -19.32 -22.75 12.16
CA THR A 922 -19.91 -23.97 11.61
C THR A 922 -21.39 -24.01 11.92
N GLY A 923 -22.23 -24.33 10.93
CA GLY A 923 -23.68 -24.42 11.16
C GLY A 923 -24.50 -24.22 9.89
N SER A 924 -25.80 -23.98 10.08
CA SER A 924 -26.77 -23.72 9.03
C SER A 924 -27.65 -22.52 9.44
N PHE A 925 -28.37 -21.92 8.51
CA PHE A 925 -29.28 -20.81 8.86
C PHE A 925 -30.39 -21.28 9.81
N ALA A 926 -30.89 -22.50 9.62
CA ALA A 926 -31.98 -23.08 10.41
C ALA A 926 -31.57 -23.46 11.85
N ASP A 927 -30.33 -23.95 12.02
CA ASP A 927 -29.83 -24.47 13.31
C ASP A 927 -28.93 -23.46 14.05
N GLY A 928 -28.60 -22.36 13.39
CA GLY A 928 -27.64 -21.38 13.86
C GLY A 928 -26.20 -21.77 13.56
N TYR A 929 -25.30 -20.83 13.82
CA TYR A 929 -23.87 -20.96 13.59
C TYR A 929 -23.13 -20.94 14.91
N THR A 930 -22.10 -21.76 15.06
CA THR A 930 -21.27 -21.76 16.27
C THR A 930 -19.78 -21.71 15.96
N HIS A 931 -19.02 -21.19 16.93
CA HIS A 931 -17.58 -21.34 16.99
C HIS A 931 -17.17 -21.61 18.44
N THR A 932 -16.30 -22.60 18.66
CA THR A 932 -15.91 -23.03 20.01
C THR A 932 -14.44 -22.71 20.27
N PHE A 933 -14.20 -21.86 21.26
CA PHE A 933 -12.89 -21.63 21.84
C PHE A 933 -12.57 -22.74 22.86
N ILE A 934 -11.35 -23.27 22.80
CA ILE A 934 -10.86 -24.33 23.68
C ILE A 934 -9.83 -23.74 24.66
N GLY A 935 -9.81 -24.23 25.90
CA GLY A 935 -8.87 -23.80 26.94
C GLY A 935 -9.34 -22.61 27.77
N ALA A 936 -10.64 -22.32 27.77
CA ALA A 936 -11.23 -21.22 28.51
C ALA A 936 -11.11 -21.41 30.03
N SER A 937 -10.60 -20.40 30.72
CA SER A 937 -10.44 -20.36 32.18
C SER A 937 -11.39 -19.35 32.84
N PRO A 938 -11.82 -19.58 34.09
CA PRO A 938 -12.58 -18.60 34.86
C PRO A 938 -11.89 -17.23 34.92
N GLY A 939 -12.61 -16.18 34.52
CA GLY A 939 -12.12 -14.81 34.41
C GLY A 939 -11.61 -14.41 33.03
N ASP A 940 -11.48 -15.34 32.08
CA ASP A 940 -11.13 -15.02 30.69
C ASP A 940 -12.22 -14.18 30.04
N ARG A 941 -11.81 -13.19 29.24
CA ARG A 941 -12.70 -12.30 28.51
C ARG A 941 -12.67 -12.62 27.03
N TYR A 942 -13.85 -12.74 26.45
CA TYR A 942 -14.10 -12.85 25.02
C TYR A 942 -14.81 -11.59 24.57
N GLU A 943 -14.35 -10.97 23.49
CA GLU A 943 -15.04 -9.86 22.85
C GLU A 943 -15.16 -10.20 21.37
N VAL A 944 -16.39 -10.41 20.91
CA VAL A 944 -16.64 -10.97 19.60
C VAL A 944 -17.76 -10.25 18.85
N ALA A 945 -17.73 -10.33 17.53
CA ALA A 945 -18.84 -9.96 16.65
C ALA A 945 -18.96 -11.02 15.54
N VAL A 946 -20.10 -11.07 14.86
CA VAL A 946 -20.35 -12.02 13.78
C VAL A 946 -20.52 -11.24 12.48
N LYS A 947 -19.69 -11.55 11.49
CA LYS A 947 -19.79 -11.05 10.13
C LYS A 947 -20.60 -12.02 9.29
N ALA A 948 -21.70 -11.55 8.71
CA ALA A 948 -22.47 -12.29 7.73
C ALA A 948 -22.47 -11.56 6.39
N ILE A 949 -22.49 -12.34 5.31
CA ILE A 949 -22.50 -11.84 3.93
C ILE A 949 -23.68 -12.50 3.21
N PHE A 950 -24.43 -11.69 2.48
CA PHE A 950 -25.59 -12.13 1.69
C PHE A 950 -25.81 -11.25 0.46
N ALA A 951 -26.51 -11.80 -0.52
CA ALA A 951 -26.99 -11.06 -1.69
C ALA A 951 -28.14 -10.12 -1.31
N ASN A 952 -28.30 -9.03 -2.07
CA ASN A 952 -29.12 -7.90 -1.66
C ASN A 952 -30.55 -7.94 -2.22
N LEU A 953 -31.51 -7.30 -1.53
CA LEU A 953 -32.84 -7.00 -2.07
C LEU A 953 -32.87 -5.72 -2.94
N ASP A 954 -32.01 -4.72 -2.65
CA ASP A 954 -32.09 -3.36 -3.26
C ASP A 954 -30.79 -2.87 -3.97
N GLY A 955 -29.89 -3.78 -4.39
CA GLY A 955 -28.80 -3.44 -5.33
C GLY A 955 -27.55 -2.72 -4.80
N LYS A 956 -27.19 -2.91 -3.52
CA LYS A 956 -25.99 -2.36 -2.85
C LYS A 956 -25.16 -3.38 -2.05
N GLY A 957 -25.24 -4.70 -2.26
CA GLY A 957 -24.42 -5.67 -1.51
C GLY A 957 -24.74 -5.73 0.01
N GLY A 958 -25.06 -6.92 0.52
CA GLY A 958 -25.41 -7.09 1.93
C GLY A 958 -24.24 -7.66 2.72
N MET A 959 -23.64 -6.84 3.56
CA MET A 959 -22.76 -7.31 4.63
C MET A 959 -23.29 -6.74 5.92
N GLY A 960 -23.32 -7.54 6.98
CA GLY A 960 -23.68 -7.10 8.31
C GLY A 960 -22.66 -7.64 9.31
N VAL A 961 -22.13 -6.77 10.15
CA VAL A 961 -21.36 -7.15 11.34
C VAL A 961 -22.21 -6.80 12.55
N THR A 962 -22.44 -7.78 13.42
CA THR A 962 -23.20 -7.55 14.65
C THR A 962 -22.47 -6.62 15.61
N PRO A 963 -23.14 -6.05 16.64
CA PRO A 963 -22.47 -5.42 17.77
C PRO A 963 -21.39 -6.31 18.36
N ARG A 964 -20.37 -5.65 18.90
CA ARG A 964 -19.42 -6.33 19.78
C ARG A 964 -20.13 -6.74 21.05
N VAL A 965 -20.09 -8.02 21.33
CA VAL A 965 -20.57 -8.59 22.59
C VAL A 965 -19.37 -9.09 23.39
N SER A 966 -19.36 -8.74 24.67
CA SER A 966 -18.34 -9.19 25.61
C SER A 966 -18.90 -10.28 26.50
N TYR A 967 -18.11 -11.32 26.74
CA TYR A 967 -18.40 -12.38 27.70
C TYR A 967 -17.19 -12.60 28.60
N VAL A 968 -17.42 -12.67 29.91
CA VAL A 968 -16.40 -13.03 30.88
C VAL A 968 -16.78 -14.37 31.48
N VAL A 969 -15.87 -15.35 31.39
CA VAL A 969 -16.11 -16.68 31.97
C VAL A 969 -16.34 -16.52 33.48
N PRO A 970 -17.48 -16.98 34.03
CA PRO A 970 -17.81 -16.76 35.43
C PRO A 970 -16.73 -17.30 36.38
N VAL A 971 -16.34 -16.49 37.35
CA VAL A 971 -15.44 -16.91 38.43
C VAL A 971 -16.30 -17.57 39.52
N VAL A 972 -16.05 -18.85 39.81
CA VAL A 972 -16.71 -19.54 40.93
C VAL A 972 -16.22 -18.92 42.24
N THR A 973 -17.02 -18.03 42.84
CA THR A 973 -16.69 -17.34 44.10
C THR A 973 -17.07 -18.14 45.34
N SER A 974 -17.82 -19.24 45.20
CA SER A 974 -18.23 -20.09 46.30
C SER A 974 -17.87 -21.56 46.04
N VAL A 975 -16.82 -22.04 46.70
CA VAL A 975 -16.68 -23.49 46.95
C VAL A 975 -17.78 -23.85 47.96
N GLY A 976 -18.87 -24.46 47.46
CA GLY A 976 -19.96 -24.94 48.28
C GLY A 976 -19.48 -25.99 49.29
N GLY A 977 -19.55 -25.64 50.57
CA GLY A 977 -19.60 -26.53 51.72
C GLY A 977 -18.63 -27.73 51.77
N ALA A 978 -17.47 -27.55 52.41
CA ALA A 978 -16.97 -28.42 53.50
C ALA A 978 -15.52 -28.02 53.87
N GLU A 979 -15.31 -27.67 55.15
CA GLU A 979 -14.03 -27.38 55.80
C GLU A 979 -13.41 -25.98 55.59
N ILE A 980 -13.71 -25.07 56.52
CA ILE A 980 -13.01 -23.80 56.72
C ILE A 980 -11.64 -24.07 57.40
N ALA A 981 -10.60 -23.29 57.04
CA ALA A 981 -9.29 -23.36 57.67
C ALA A 981 -9.37 -23.11 59.19
N ARG A 982 -8.70 -23.94 59.99
CA ARG A 982 -8.57 -23.70 61.44
C ARG A 982 -7.48 -22.65 61.69
N HIS A 983 -7.52 -22.03 62.86
CA HIS A 983 -6.51 -21.04 63.23
C HIS A 983 -5.12 -21.68 63.24
N GLY A 984 -4.17 -21.10 62.50
CA GLY A 984 -2.83 -21.67 62.28
C GLY A 984 -2.69 -22.60 61.05
N GLU A 985 -3.74 -22.77 60.23
CA GLU A 985 -3.70 -23.60 59.02
C GLU A 985 -3.99 -22.79 57.74
N ILE A 986 -3.36 -23.18 56.63
CA ILE A 986 -3.70 -22.80 55.25
C ILE A 986 -4.32 -24.02 54.58
N ARG A 987 -5.56 -23.90 54.13
CA ARG A 987 -6.19 -24.93 53.30
C ARG A 987 -6.19 -24.50 51.85
N VAL A 988 -5.86 -25.43 50.97
CA VAL A 988 -5.68 -25.18 49.54
C VAL A 988 -6.63 -26.07 48.77
N TRP A 989 -7.35 -25.47 47.82
CA TRP A 989 -8.21 -26.18 46.87
C TRP A 989 -7.75 -25.85 45.46
N THR A 990 -7.91 -26.79 44.54
CA THR A 990 -7.83 -26.49 43.10
C THR A 990 -8.92 -25.48 42.73
N ALA A 991 -8.75 -24.78 41.60
CA ALA A 991 -9.79 -23.92 41.06
C ALA A 991 -11.15 -24.63 40.82
N ALA A 992 -11.14 -25.97 40.71
CA ALA A 992 -12.33 -26.82 40.61
C ALA A 992 -12.96 -27.18 41.97
N GLY A 993 -12.46 -26.65 43.09
CA GLY A 993 -13.00 -26.90 44.44
C GLY A 993 -12.56 -28.22 45.08
N VAL A 994 -11.62 -28.96 44.46
CA VAL A 994 -11.07 -30.21 45.03
C VAL A 994 -10.01 -29.86 46.08
N PRO A 995 -10.07 -30.41 47.31
CA PRO A 995 -9.04 -30.21 48.32
C PRO A 995 -7.67 -30.67 47.80
N ALA A 996 -6.70 -29.75 47.76
CA ALA A 996 -5.35 -29.98 47.28
C ALA A 996 -4.34 -30.15 48.43
N GLY A 997 -4.65 -29.64 49.63
CA GLY A 997 -3.82 -29.87 50.82
C GLY A 997 -4.20 -28.98 52.01
N CYS A 998 -3.63 -29.31 53.18
CA CYS A 998 -3.69 -28.50 54.41
C CYS A 998 -2.26 -28.33 54.93
N PHE A 999 -1.86 -27.08 55.19
CA PHE A 999 -0.48 -26.70 55.51
C PHE A 999 -0.46 -25.78 56.73
N ASP A 1000 0.69 -25.69 57.40
CA ASP A 1000 0.89 -24.78 58.52
C ASP A 1000 0.95 -23.32 58.02
N ALA A 1001 0.35 -22.37 58.75
CA ALA A 1001 0.42 -20.95 58.42
C ALA A 1001 1.85 -20.38 58.37
N GLY A 1002 2.82 -21.04 59.00
CA GLY A 1002 4.24 -20.70 58.93
C GLY A 1002 4.98 -21.25 57.70
N ILE A 1003 4.33 -21.97 56.78
CA ILE A 1003 4.99 -22.51 55.58
C ILE A 1003 5.42 -21.38 54.62
N GLY A 1004 6.68 -21.41 54.19
CA GLY A 1004 7.18 -20.46 53.19
C GLY A 1004 6.52 -20.69 51.82
N MET A 1005 6.26 -19.62 51.05
CA MET A 1005 5.49 -19.70 49.80
C MET A 1005 6.12 -20.60 48.73
N GLU A 1006 7.45 -20.61 48.62
CA GLU A 1006 8.16 -21.50 47.68
C GLU A 1006 8.08 -22.97 48.11
N GLN A 1007 8.11 -23.24 49.41
CA GLN A 1007 7.94 -24.59 49.95
C GLN A 1007 6.50 -25.08 49.75
N LEU A 1008 5.51 -24.20 49.90
CA LEU A 1008 4.11 -24.49 49.61
C LEU A 1008 3.89 -24.82 48.12
N LYS A 1009 4.43 -24.00 47.21
CA LYS A 1009 4.36 -24.26 45.76
C LYS A 1009 5.00 -25.59 45.38
N SER A 1010 6.13 -25.95 45.99
CA SER A 1010 6.83 -27.22 45.70
C SER A 1010 6.03 -28.47 46.09
N GLN A 1011 5.00 -28.34 46.94
CA GLN A 1011 4.15 -29.45 47.39
C GLN A 1011 2.84 -29.55 46.61
N LEU A 1012 2.64 -28.69 45.62
CA LEU A 1012 1.45 -28.64 44.77
C LEU A 1012 1.86 -28.94 43.33
N SER A 1013 0.99 -29.60 42.57
CA SER A 1013 1.18 -29.74 41.12
C SER A 1013 1.03 -28.38 40.41
N PRO A 1014 1.55 -28.21 39.18
CA PRO A 1014 1.29 -27.02 38.39
C PRO A 1014 -0.23 -26.79 38.23
N GLY A 1015 -0.68 -25.55 38.45
CA GLY A 1015 -2.10 -25.21 38.43
C GLY A 1015 -2.46 -23.96 39.25
N ILE A 1016 -3.75 -23.61 39.21
CA ILE A 1016 -4.33 -22.50 39.97
C ILE A 1016 -5.04 -23.05 41.20
N TYR A 1017 -4.73 -22.47 42.35
CA TYR A 1017 -5.26 -22.84 43.64
C TYR A 1017 -5.88 -21.66 44.37
N ILE A 1018 -6.86 -21.95 45.22
CA ILE A 1018 -7.43 -21.02 46.20
C ILE A 1018 -6.91 -21.41 47.57
N MET A 1019 -6.25 -20.48 48.24
CA MET A 1019 -5.81 -20.63 49.63
C MET A 1019 -6.80 -19.93 50.56
N ARG A 1020 -7.19 -20.59 51.65
CA ARG A 1020 -7.91 -19.95 52.76
C ARG A 1020 -7.12 -20.06 54.04
N THR A 1021 -6.99 -18.94 54.73
CA THR A 1021 -6.34 -18.84 56.04
C THR A 1021 -7.28 -18.16 57.01
N ARG A 1022 -7.30 -18.62 58.27
CA ARG A 1022 -8.07 -17.97 59.32
C ARG A 1022 -7.18 -17.02 60.11
N LEU A 1023 -7.54 -15.74 60.12
CA LEU A 1023 -6.84 -14.69 60.83
C LEU A 1023 -7.14 -14.72 62.34
N ASP A 1024 -6.32 -14.03 63.12
CA ASP A 1024 -6.41 -13.97 64.60
C ASP A 1024 -7.74 -13.40 65.09
N ASP A 1025 -8.37 -12.52 64.31
CA ASP A 1025 -9.70 -11.95 64.57
C ASP A 1025 -10.86 -12.91 64.25
N GLY A 1026 -10.53 -14.12 63.77
CA GLY A 1026 -11.47 -15.17 63.43
C GLY A 1026 -12.05 -15.08 62.02
N SER A 1027 -11.73 -14.03 61.25
CA SER A 1027 -12.12 -13.87 59.85
C SER A 1027 -11.34 -14.83 58.93
N ILE A 1028 -11.88 -15.09 57.75
CA ILE A 1028 -11.26 -15.96 56.75
C ILE A 1028 -10.80 -15.10 55.58
N GLN A 1029 -9.51 -15.14 55.29
CA GLN A 1029 -8.95 -14.53 54.10
C GLN A 1029 -8.77 -15.58 53.02
N SER A 1030 -9.22 -15.27 51.79
CA SER A 1030 -9.01 -16.11 50.61
C SER A 1030 -8.04 -15.43 49.66
N SER A 1031 -7.11 -16.18 49.06
CA SER A 1031 -6.13 -15.65 48.10
C SER A 1031 -5.84 -16.67 46.99
N LYS A 1032 -5.45 -16.17 45.81
CA LYS A 1032 -5.09 -17.00 44.64
C LYS A 1032 -3.61 -17.37 44.71
N LEU A 1033 -3.29 -18.64 44.46
CA LEU A 1033 -1.93 -19.14 44.28
C LEU A 1033 -1.80 -19.75 42.88
N VAL A 1034 -0.80 -19.31 42.13
CA VAL A 1034 -0.44 -19.91 40.84
C VAL A 1034 0.87 -20.67 41.01
N VAL A 1035 0.84 -21.96 40.71
CA VAL A 1035 2.01 -22.84 40.67
C VAL A 1035 2.31 -23.09 39.19
N ARG A 1036 3.49 -22.68 38.73
CA ARG A 1036 3.94 -22.85 37.33
C ARG A 1036 4.78 -24.10 37.18
#